data_AF-A0A7Y4VII8-F1
#
_entry.id   AF-A0A7Y4VII8-F1
#
_cell.length_a   1.000
_cell.length_b   1.000
_cell.length_c   1.000
_cell.angle_alpha   90.00
_cell.angle_beta   90.00
_cell.angle_gamma   90.00
#
_symmetry.space_group_name_H-M   'P 1'
#
loop_
_entity.id
_entity.type
_entity.pdbx_description
1 polymer ?
#
loop_
_entity_poly.entity_id
_entity_poly.type
_entity_poly.pdbx_seq_one_letter_code
_entity_poly.pdbx_strand_id
1 'polypeptide(L)'
;MKNVIISFFLTLLFVQNSFSQLDDIIKKIPGVGDILIDKAVTTSIKDAYPTALWLRGLDKKISYDQNAGFNLNLGAGYYRYKFNTFCLHAGTYAPTEGSGYLVAPLKGSKAELIKSILGRYYEHPEIAQNDVQMLIWGIEAGQKFSNYDAAFQYRVTPLLNPEEIAMMEVDVKDIAYDLLPQEAKDVLDLYRELRGKLSDVNATYEDVERLAVKTGIAPLGKGSKNIDAGEWTSIGDGVYMRSFPEGYRKSQVEIYIPAETKIEKDTKGIISLLDDGINSISVEYDESGKVIKQVNIKNINTGEQQIIDNGTIDNNELKKSSDELVSLIKKSFGKKRSKNITGEIIKDINQLKAIESYIAASTAGDNAKQLTLNALNNYVSNLEAGSKNKKGGGKNHKTGLSNLSGLVFAPANTSNQRLGNGGPEGGNGNQGDPPNSGDPTPPEKEEEKDCKVKVYISQVNENELPKPDWVYTVSVTIDIQGNDEKCVAEEIKFNFLDVSKERGRYLNDIDKFDDVENDLKFSDLNQGFTISEMTASKQLSGKSQTVEAYIVCNDYGAFGRLGATVKVKGVWYTAEADGTPDPFITIPVDLNDNKIADSWEKQNNVYGKPGDWDEDPNPKGQAKNGDGMTNYEEYRGFFVSDGSDGSEHKRMTPMQKEIFIIDESKIFSTASWEAATGIKAYWLLLSHVYGSKGGAEQDQNYKWVNFCRGNAQGSKFAVNLKKIDGTADPYGYHNDQGILGYNAGTGPPKNTKITVMFPDRIRNWFLASADSMAATLIRFPNGFVIEGVTYSKKEVQKLINEIKTPAKLDVLVDFWLDLCILHEVAHACNVPHHGGGDENKTGTGDPKCPTKYRSEYTMVKLDKSIATIMNIIEKEGITPILIYTGWKFCKTKDNCWKKIDVNDR
;
A
#
# COMPACT_ATOMS: atom_id res chain seq x y z
N MET A 1 -4.74 35.12 26.04
CA MET A 1 -6.10 35.20 25.46
C MET A 1 -6.88 33.99 25.91
N LYS A 2 -7.98 34.23 26.61
CA LYS A 2 -8.87 33.23 27.22
C LYS A 2 -9.79 32.62 26.15
N ASN A 3 -10.22 31.38 26.40
CA ASN A 3 -11.32 30.63 25.78
C ASN A 3 -11.00 29.97 24.43
N VAL A 4 -10.65 28.67 24.45
CA VAL A 4 -11.49 27.53 24.00
C VAL A 4 -10.85 26.24 24.53
N ILE A 5 -11.17 25.88 25.77
CA ILE A 5 -11.16 24.50 26.26
C ILE A 5 -12.62 24.27 26.66
N ILE A 6 -13.23 23.19 26.14
CA ILE A 6 -14.40 22.42 26.63
C ILE A 6 -15.08 21.80 25.41
N SER A 7 -14.66 20.58 25.06
CA SER A 7 -15.48 19.47 24.52
C SER A 7 -14.60 18.45 23.80
N PHE A 8 -13.73 17.73 24.50
CA PHE A 8 -13.23 16.44 23.98
C PHE A 8 -12.73 15.48 25.08
N PHE A 9 -13.23 15.65 26.31
CA PHE A 9 -12.98 14.74 27.42
C PHE A 9 -14.31 14.41 28.09
N LEU A 10 -15.05 13.45 27.53
CA LEU A 10 -15.89 12.50 28.26
C LEU A 10 -16.51 11.53 27.25
N THR A 11 -15.85 10.38 27.05
CA THR A 11 -16.44 9.05 26.79
C THR A 11 -15.30 8.05 26.62
N LEU A 12 -14.59 7.81 27.73
CA LEU A 12 -14.08 6.47 27.99
C LEU A 12 -15.32 5.62 28.29
N LEU A 13 -15.48 4.49 27.60
CA LEU A 13 -15.99 3.22 28.14
C LEU A 13 -16.07 2.17 27.01
N PHE A 14 -15.35 1.06 27.23
CA PHE A 14 -15.42 -0.24 26.56
C PHE A 14 -15.56 -0.26 25.05
N VAL A 15 -14.46 -0.46 24.32
CA VAL A 15 -14.61 -1.00 22.97
C VAL A 15 -13.37 -1.80 22.53
N GLN A 16 -13.51 -3.13 22.49
CA GLN A 16 -12.74 -4.00 21.60
C GLN A 16 -13.04 -3.55 20.16
N ASN A 17 -12.03 -3.10 19.40
CA ASN A 17 -12.28 -2.53 18.07
C ASN A 17 -11.43 -3.12 16.96
N SER A 18 -12.14 -3.54 15.94
CA SER A 18 -11.67 -3.75 14.57
C SER A 18 -11.94 -2.51 13.69
N PHE A 19 -11.01 -2.23 12.77
CA PHE A 19 -10.99 -1.46 11.51
C PHE A 19 -11.84 -0.17 11.28
N SER A 20 -13.01 0.00 11.89
CA SER A 20 -13.90 1.15 11.64
C SER A 20 -13.51 2.43 12.40
N GLN A 21 -12.58 2.37 13.36
CA GLN A 21 -12.11 3.55 14.10
C GLN A 21 -10.81 4.15 13.53
N LEU A 22 -10.16 3.44 12.60
CA LEU A 22 -8.93 3.88 11.96
C LEU A 22 -9.16 5.19 11.17
N ASP A 23 -10.23 5.25 10.38
CA ASP A 23 -10.57 6.42 9.56
C ASP A 23 -10.84 7.69 10.41
N ASP A 24 -11.44 7.55 11.59
CA ASP A 24 -11.79 8.68 12.48
C ASP A 24 -10.61 9.15 13.35
N ILE A 25 -9.61 8.29 13.54
CA ILE A 25 -8.36 8.60 14.27
C ILE A 25 -7.33 9.20 13.31
N ILE A 26 -7.19 8.65 12.09
CA ILE A 26 -6.26 9.14 11.05
C ILE A 26 -6.67 10.53 10.53
N LYS A 27 -7.99 10.82 10.41
CA LYS A 27 -8.49 12.16 10.05
C LYS A 27 -8.19 13.26 11.07
N LYS A 28 -7.81 12.90 12.29
CA LYS A 28 -7.49 13.87 13.36
C LYS A 28 -6.01 14.26 13.40
N ILE A 29 -5.16 13.62 12.59
CA ILE A 29 -3.74 13.94 12.47
C ILE A 29 -3.55 14.91 11.28
N PRO A 30 -3.16 16.18 11.52
CA PRO A 30 -2.97 17.17 10.46
C PRO A 30 -1.90 16.70 9.45
N GLY A 31 -2.21 16.76 8.15
CA GLY A 31 -1.29 16.34 7.07
C GLY A 31 -1.23 14.84 6.77
N VAL A 32 -1.83 14.00 7.62
CA VAL A 32 -1.87 12.54 7.46
C VAL A 32 -3.20 12.06 6.87
N GLY A 33 -4.30 12.74 7.18
CA GLY A 33 -5.65 12.38 6.71
C GLY A 33 -5.81 12.30 5.18
N ASP A 34 -5.04 13.08 4.41
CA ASP A 34 -5.11 13.09 2.95
C ASP A 34 -4.06 12.19 2.27
N ILE A 35 -3.02 11.74 3.01
CA ILE A 35 -1.93 10.91 2.49
C ILE A 35 -2.19 9.41 2.73
N LEU A 36 -2.85 9.08 3.84
CA LEU A 36 -3.14 7.71 4.28
C LEU A 36 -4.54 7.19 3.91
N ILE A 37 -5.41 8.05 3.40
CA ILE A 37 -6.83 7.73 3.17
C ILE A 37 -7.23 7.96 1.70
N ASP A 38 -6.39 7.55 0.77
CA ASP A 38 -6.92 7.18 -0.55
C ASP A 38 -6.60 5.72 -0.83
N LYS A 39 -7.40 4.84 -0.21
CA LYS A 39 -7.32 3.39 -0.40
C LYS A 39 -7.24 3.12 -1.91
N ALA A 40 -6.25 2.32 -2.33
CA ALA A 40 -6.06 1.95 -3.74
C ALA A 40 -7.39 1.45 -4.33
N VAL A 41 -8.09 0.58 -3.60
CA VAL A 41 -9.48 0.22 -3.84
C VAL A 41 -10.27 0.02 -2.53
N THR A 42 -11.61 0.11 -2.56
CA THR A 42 -12.48 -0.15 -1.39
C THR A 42 -13.58 -1.17 -1.71
N THR A 43 -13.88 -2.05 -0.75
CA THR A 43 -14.89 -3.12 -0.87
C THR A 43 -15.84 -3.16 0.34
N SER A 44 -16.09 -2.01 0.96
CA SER A 44 -16.81 -1.92 2.23
C SER A 44 -18.32 -2.17 2.11
N ILE A 45 -18.88 -2.93 3.05
CA ILE A 45 -20.35 -3.09 3.22
C ILE A 45 -21.08 -1.77 3.57
N LYS A 46 -20.33 -0.71 3.90
CA LYS A 46 -20.88 0.65 4.05
C LYS A 46 -21.18 1.30 2.70
N ASP A 47 -20.41 0.96 1.67
CA ASP A 47 -20.56 1.45 0.30
C ASP A 47 -21.56 0.64 -0.53
N ALA A 48 -22.00 -0.51 0.00
CA ALA A 48 -22.98 -1.36 -0.65
C ALA A 48 -24.24 -0.61 -1.05
N TYR A 49 -24.71 -0.93 -2.25
CA TYR A 49 -25.97 -0.46 -2.76
C TYR A 49 -27.14 -0.93 -1.87
N PRO A 50 -28.31 -0.26 -1.93
CA PRO A 50 -29.45 -0.63 -1.10
C PRO A 50 -29.94 -2.06 -1.34
N THR A 51 -30.28 -2.77 -0.27
CA THR A 51 -30.91 -4.10 -0.35
C THR A 51 -32.37 -3.97 -0.78
N ALA A 52 -32.78 -4.73 -1.79
CA ALA A 52 -34.15 -4.83 -2.28
C ALA A 52 -34.89 -5.98 -1.59
N LEU A 53 -35.21 -5.82 -0.30
CA LEU A 53 -35.76 -6.88 0.55
C LEU A 53 -37.13 -7.39 0.10
N TRP A 54 -37.88 -6.62 -0.68
CA TRP A 54 -39.18 -7.03 -1.22
C TRP A 54 -39.06 -8.11 -2.30
N LEU A 55 -37.86 -8.31 -2.86
CA LEU A 55 -37.56 -9.36 -3.84
C LEU A 55 -37.18 -10.70 -3.17
N ARG A 56 -37.19 -10.79 -1.84
CA ARG A 56 -36.95 -12.06 -1.13
C ARG A 56 -37.96 -13.12 -1.60
N GLY A 57 -37.44 -14.26 -2.05
CA GLY A 57 -38.24 -15.37 -2.59
C GLY A 57 -38.66 -15.24 -4.06
N LEU A 58 -38.15 -14.25 -4.80
CA LEU A 58 -38.39 -14.10 -6.24
C LEU A 58 -38.07 -15.38 -7.02
N ASP A 59 -36.97 -16.06 -6.67
CA ASP A 59 -36.51 -17.32 -7.29
C ASP A 59 -37.49 -18.49 -7.14
N LYS A 60 -38.43 -18.40 -6.21
CA LYS A 60 -39.50 -19.40 -6.04
C LYS A 60 -40.73 -19.09 -6.91
N LYS A 61 -40.82 -17.88 -7.44
CA LYS A 61 -41.95 -17.39 -8.23
C LYS A 61 -41.68 -17.42 -9.73
N ILE A 62 -40.42 -17.21 -10.14
CA ILE A 62 -40.02 -17.15 -11.53
C ILE A 62 -38.75 -17.96 -11.77
N SER A 63 -38.68 -18.60 -12.93
CA SER A 63 -37.47 -19.31 -13.37
C SER A 63 -36.54 -18.32 -14.09
N TYR A 64 -35.23 -18.55 -13.96
CA TYR A 64 -34.25 -17.81 -14.75
C TYR A 64 -34.21 -18.34 -16.18
N ASP A 65 -33.81 -17.49 -17.13
CA ASP A 65 -33.58 -17.89 -18.52
C ASP A 65 -32.31 -18.77 -18.60
N GLN A 66 -32.50 -20.03 -19.00
CA GLN A 66 -31.42 -21.02 -19.11
C GLN A 66 -30.61 -20.89 -20.40
N ASN A 67 -31.16 -20.21 -21.42
CA ASN A 67 -30.56 -20.12 -22.76
C ASN A 67 -29.99 -18.73 -23.06
N ALA A 68 -30.17 -17.77 -22.16
CA ALA A 68 -29.61 -16.43 -22.30
C ALA A 68 -28.08 -16.45 -22.20
N GLY A 69 -27.40 -16.11 -23.30
CA GLY A 69 -25.99 -15.77 -23.27
C GLY A 69 -25.78 -14.41 -22.60
N PHE A 70 -24.71 -14.28 -21.82
CA PHE A 70 -24.37 -13.01 -21.19
C PHE A 70 -24.04 -11.95 -22.24
N ASN A 71 -24.64 -10.77 -22.10
CA ASN A 71 -24.28 -9.57 -22.86
C ASN A 71 -24.53 -8.32 -22.00
N LEU A 72 -23.91 -7.19 -22.36
CA LEU A 72 -23.98 -5.94 -21.59
C LEU A 72 -25.33 -5.20 -21.72
N ASN A 73 -26.24 -5.65 -22.59
CA ASN A 73 -27.53 -5.03 -22.89
C ASN A 73 -28.68 -6.02 -22.65
N LEU A 74 -28.80 -6.54 -21.42
CA LEU A 74 -29.85 -7.50 -21.08
C LEU A 74 -31.24 -6.84 -21.16
N GLY A 75 -32.22 -7.55 -21.71
CA GLY A 75 -33.62 -7.14 -21.62
C GLY A 75 -34.21 -7.42 -20.23
N ALA A 76 -35.47 -7.05 -20.03
CA ALA A 76 -36.22 -7.48 -18.85
C ALA A 76 -36.19 -9.02 -18.71
N GLY A 77 -36.03 -9.51 -17.48
CA GLY A 77 -35.91 -10.94 -17.22
C GLY A 77 -35.17 -11.26 -15.93
N TYR A 78 -35.06 -12.56 -15.64
CA TYR A 78 -34.28 -13.12 -14.54
C TYR A 78 -33.19 -14.01 -15.12
N TYR A 79 -31.94 -13.72 -14.80
CA TYR A 79 -30.77 -14.35 -15.39
C TYR A 79 -29.83 -14.89 -14.31
N ARG A 80 -29.09 -15.93 -14.66
CA ARG A 80 -28.07 -16.54 -13.80
C ARG A 80 -26.82 -16.82 -14.63
N TYR A 81 -25.68 -16.29 -14.19
CA TYR A 81 -24.39 -16.43 -14.86
C TYR A 81 -23.31 -16.86 -13.87
N LYS A 82 -22.25 -17.48 -14.39
CA LYS A 82 -21.02 -17.72 -13.64
C LYS A 82 -19.94 -16.78 -14.15
N PHE A 83 -19.35 -15.99 -13.26
CA PHE A 83 -18.26 -15.08 -13.58
C PHE A 83 -16.97 -15.52 -12.91
N ASN A 84 -15.86 -15.28 -13.61
CA ASN A 84 -14.55 -15.23 -12.98
C ASN A 84 -14.52 -13.99 -12.06
N THR A 85 -14.14 -14.20 -10.81
CA THR A 85 -14.03 -13.14 -9.81
C THR A 85 -12.60 -13.01 -9.32
N PHE A 86 -12.29 -11.86 -8.73
CA PHE A 86 -10.95 -11.51 -8.29
C PHE A 86 -11.00 -11.02 -6.85
N CYS A 87 -10.00 -11.44 -6.06
CA CYS A 87 -9.78 -10.91 -4.73
C CYS A 87 -9.12 -9.53 -4.86
N LEU A 88 -9.76 -8.49 -4.35
CA LEU A 88 -9.23 -7.12 -4.44
C LEU A 88 -8.28 -6.75 -3.30
N HIS A 89 -8.33 -7.48 -2.18
CA HIS A 89 -7.55 -7.18 -0.98
C HIS A 89 -6.67 -8.33 -0.54
N ALA A 90 -5.35 -8.14 -0.57
CA ALA A 90 -4.42 -9.06 0.04
C ALA A 90 -4.58 -9.11 1.58
N GLY A 91 -4.39 -10.29 2.16
CA GLY A 91 -4.48 -10.54 3.61
C GLY A 91 -5.90 -10.54 4.16
N THR A 92 -6.89 -10.68 3.29
CA THR A 92 -8.30 -10.79 3.70
C THR A 92 -8.78 -12.23 3.62
N TYR A 93 -9.85 -12.54 4.37
CA TYR A 93 -10.44 -13.87 4.37
C TYR A 93 -11.09 -14.15 3.02
N ALA A 94 -10.81 -15.33 2.46
CA ALA A 94 -11.49 -15.79 1.25
C ALA A 94 -13.01 -15.84 1.46
N PRO A 95 -13.82 -15.62 0.40
CA PRO A 95 -15.23 -15.92 0.45
C PRO A 95 -15.49 -17.37 0.81
N THR A 96 -16.31 -17.59 1.83
CA THR A 96 -16.81 -18.91 2.22
C THR A 96 -18.27 -19.05 1.83
N GLU A 97 -18.69 -20.29 1.53
CA GLU A 97 -20.11 -20.61 1.33
C GLU A 97 -20.93 -20.18 2.56
N GLY A 98 -22.06 -19.50 2.35
CA GLY A 98 -22.94 -19.02 3.42
C GLY A 98 -22.66 -17.63 3.99
N SER A 99 -21.65 -16.89 3.50
CA SER A 99 -21.49 -15.46 3.82
C SER A 99 -22.47 -14.61 3.00
N GLY A 100 -23.19 -13.68 3.62
CA GLY A 100 -24.04 -12.73 2.89
C GLY A 100 -23.20 -11.71 2.13
N TYR A 101 -23.46 -11.49 0.84
CA TYR A 101 -22.77 -10.49 0.01
C TYR A 101 -23.75 -9.47 -0.54
N LEU A 102 -23.38 -8.20 -0.50
CA LEU A 102 -24.09 -7.14 -1.22
C LEU A 102 -23.22 -6.59 -2.35
N VAL A 103 -23.87 -6.12 -3.40
CA VAL A 103 -23.17 -5.45 -4.50
C VAL A 103 -22.80 -4.03 -4.05
N ALA A 104 -21.57 -3.61 -4.34
CA ALA A 104 -21.08 -2.27 -4.07
C ALA A 104 -20.35 -1.73 -5.30
N PRO A 105 -20.26 -0.39 -5.47
CA PRO A 105 -19.39 0.20 -6.48
C PRO A 105 -17.91 0.03 -6.08
N LEU A 106 -17.06 -0.25 -7.07
CA LEU A 106 -15.61 -0.17 -6.93
C LEU A 106 -15.18 1.30 -6.83
N LYS A 107 -14.57 1.66 -5.70
CA LYS A 107 -14.05 3.00 -5.39
C LYS A 107 -12.58 2.92 -4.98
N GLY A 108 -11.90 4.07 -4.93
CA GLY A 108 -10.49 4.19 -4.53
C GLY A 108 -9.62 4.83 -5.62
N SER A 109 -8.40 5.22 -5.25
CA SER A 109 -7.46 5.96 -6.12
C SER A 109 -6.99 5.16 -7.35
N LYS A 110 -7.04 3.82 -7.28
CA LYS A 110 -6.69 2.89 -8.37
C LYS A 110 -7.91 2.17 -8.96
N ALA A 111 -9.13 2.58 -8.61
CA ALA A 111 -10.36 1.92 -9.08
C ALA A 111 -10.50 1.92 -10.61
N GLU A 112 -10.19 3.04 -11.28
CA GLU A 112 -10.28 3.12 -12.74
C GLU A 112 -9.25 2.22 -13.44
N LEU A 113 -8.05 2.09 -12.88
CA LEU A 113 -7.03 1.15 -13.36
C LEU A 113 -7.54 -0.29 -13.30
N ILE A 114 -8.11 -0.71 -12.17
CA ILE A 114 -8.67 -2.07 -12.03
C ILE A 114 -9.87 -2.28 -12.97
N LYS A 115 -10.77 -1.29 -13.12
CA LYS A 115 -11.88 -1.38 -14.10
C LYS A 115 -11.39 -1.58 -15.52
N SER A 116 -10.33 -0.88 -15.89
CA SER A 116 -9.69 -0.95 -17.19
C SER A 116 -9.09 -2.33 -17.45
N ILE A 117 -8.34 -2.88 -16.48
CA ILE A 117 -7.77 -4.23 -16.53
C ILE A 117 -8.86 -5.28 -16.69
N LEU A 118 -9.92 -5.23 -15.87
CA LEU A 118 -11.02 -6.19 -15.93
C LEU A 118 -11.84 -6.06 -17.21
N GLY A 119 -11.97 -4.84 -17.75
CA GLY A 119 -12.58 -4.58 -19.05
C GLY A 119 -11.81 -5.23 -20.19
N ARG A 120 -10.48 -5.05 -20.24
CA ARG A 120 -9.61 -5.66 -21.26
C ARG A 120 -9.47 -7.17 -21.09
N TYR A 121 -9.50 -7.69 -19.86
CA TYR A 121 -9.46 -9.13 -19.62
C TYR A 121 -10.62 -9.88 -20.28
N TYR A 122 -11.80 -9.26 -20.36
CA TYR A 122 -12.93 -9.81 -21.11
C TYR A 122 -12.61 -9.97 -22.62
N GLU A 123 -11.79 -9.08 -23.18
CA GLU A 123 -11.33 -9.11 -24.57
C GLU A 123 -10.10 -10.01 -24.78
N HIS A 124 -9.42 -10.39 -23.70
CA HIS A 124 -8.17 -11.17 -23.68
C HIS A 124 -8.30 -12.46 -22.84
N PRO A 125 -9.18 -13.41 -23.23
CA PRO A 125 -9.41 -14.66 -22.49
C PRO A 125 -8.20 -15.61 -22.48
N GLU A 126 -7.18 -15.37 -23.32
CA GLU A 126 -5.92 -16.10 -23.36
C GLU A 126 -5.02 -15.85 -22.14
N ILE A 127 -5.21 -14.72 -21.44
CA ILE A 127 -4.44 -14.38 -20.26
C ILE A 127 -4.96 -15.19 -19.08
N ALA A 128 -4.06 -15.80 -18.29
CA ALA A 128 -4.49 -16.63 -17.18
C ALA A 128 -5.12 -15.76 -16.07
N GLN A 129 -6.25 -16.21 -15.51
CA GLN A 129 -6.90 -15.55 -14.36
C GLN A 129 -5.92 -15.31 -13.19
N ASN A 130 -4.98 -16.25 -12.99
CA ASN A 130 -3.94 -16.13 -11.98
C ASN A 130 -3.02 -14.93 -12.22
N ASP A 131 -2.65 -14.65 -13.48
CA ASP A 131 -1.81 -13.51 -13.81
C ASP A 131 -2.54 -12.19 -13.54
N VAL A 132 -3.84 -12.12 -13.88
CA VAL A 132 -4.69 -10.95 -13.57
C VAL A 132 -4.84 -10.75 -12.06
N GLN A 133 -4.98 -11.83 -11.30
CA GLN A 133 -5.06 -11.79 -9.84
C GLN A 133 -3.75 -11.26 -9.20
N MET A 134 -2.59 -11.69 -9.70
CA MET A 134 -1.29 -11.18 -9.24
C MET A 134 -1.11 -9.70 -9.56
N LEU A 135 -1.54 -9.27 -10.75
CA LEU A 135 -1.50 -7.86 -11.15
C LEU A 135 -2.37 -6.98 -10.24
N ILE A 136 -3.59 -7.42 -9.92
CA ILE A 136 -4.50 -6.70 -9.01
C ILE A 136 -3.88 -6.54 -7.62
N TRP A 137 -3.31 -7.61 -7.05
CA TRP A 137 -2.69 -7.55 -5.72
C TRP A 137 -1.45 -6.68 -5.68
N GLY A 138 -0.62 -6.68 -6.73
CA GLY A 138 0.52 -5.78 -6.74
C GLY A 138 0.13 -4.32 -6.98
N ILE A 139 -0.93 -4.02 -7.74
CA ILE A 139 -1.49 -2.65 -7.82
C ILE A 139 -1.94 -2.16 -6.44
N GLU A 140 -2.62 -3.02 -5.68
CA GLU A 140 -3.04 -2.70 -4.32
C GLU A 140 -1.84 -2.47 -3.38
N ALA A 141 -0.83 -3.33 -3.49
CA ALA A 141 0.37 -3.26 -2.65
C ALA A 141 1.34 -2.13 -3.05
N GLY A 142 1.07 -1.40 -4.15
CA GLY A 142 1.96 -0.37 -4.69
C GLY A 142 3.25 -0.96 -5.27
N GLN A 143 3.15 -2.09 -5.95
CA GLN A 143 4.24 -2.73 -6.69
C GLN A 143 4.48 -2.00 -8.01
N LYS A 144 5.72 -1.60 -8.27
CA LYS A 144 6.12 -1.07 -9.58
C LYS A 144 5.99 -2.12 -10.65
N PHE A 145 5.51 -1.73 -11.83
CA PHE A 145 5.37 -2.67 -12.93
C PHE A 145 6.75 -3.19 -13.40
N SER A 146 7.76 -2.33 -13.36
CA SER A 146 9.16 -2.68 -13.65
C SER A 146 9.76 -3.71 -12.71
N ASN A 147 9.21 -3.90 -11.51
CA ASN A 147 9.74 -4.81 -10.48
C ASN A 147 9.23 -6.24 -10.60
N TYR A 148 8.20 -6.52 -11.43
CA TYR A 148 7.81 -7.90 -11.71
C TYR A 148 8.84 -8.60 -12.61
N ASP A 149 8.82 -9.93 -12.68
CA ASP A 149 9.64 -10.64 -13.64
C ASP A 149 9.21 -10.31 -15.10
N ALA A 150 10.17 -10.32 -16.02
CA ALA A 150 9.95 -9.90 -17.41
C ALA A 150 8.94 -10.80 -18.16
N ALA A 151 8.83 -12.09 -17.79
CA ALA A 151 7.89 -13.00 -18.42
C ALA A 151 6.46 -12.72 -17.96
N PHE A 152 6.25 -12.39 -16.68
CA PHE A 152 4.97 -11.92 -16.16
C PHE A 152 4.58 -10.58 -16.79
N GLN A 153 5.49 -9.60 -16.82
CA GLN A 153 5.24 -8.30 -17.47
C GLN A 153 4.71 -8.49 -18.88
N TYR A 154 5.39 -9.29 -19.71
CA TYR A 154 4.97 -9.58 -21.09
C TYR A 154 3.57 -10.20 -21.19
N ARG A 155 3.21 -11.14 -20.29
CA ARG A 155 1.90 -11.79 -20.30
C ARG A 155 0.76 -10.84 -19.98
N VAL A 156 0.98 -9.90 -19.06
CA VAL A 156 -0.07 -8.99 -18.58
C VAL A 156 -0.09 -7.63 -19.27
N THR A 157 0.96 -7.27 -20.03
CA THR A 157 1.02 -6.01 -20.80
C THR A 157 -0.24 -5.73 -21.64
N PRO A 158 -0.89 -6.69 -22.33
CA PRO A 158 -2.11 -6.40 -23.08
C PRO A 158 -3.27 -5.86 -22.24
N LEU A 159 -3.24 -6.08 -20.92
CA LEU A 159 -4.24 -5.56 -19.98
C LEU A 159 -3.97 -4.13 -19.52
N LEU A 160 -2.83 -3.55 -19.88
CA LEU A 160 -2.36 -2.24 -19.41
C LEU A 160 -2.03 -1.33 -20.61
N ASN A 161 -2.24 -0.02 -20.43
CA ASN A 161 -1.71 0.99 -21.35
C ASN A 161 -0.45 1.68 -20.75
N PRO A 162 0.32 2.43 -21.55
CA PRO A 162 1.54 3.07 -21.07
C PRO A 162 1.33 4.06 -19.90
N GLU A 163 0.21 4.77 -19.88
CA GLU A 163 -0.13 5.71 -18.80
C GLU A 163 -0.40 4.97 -17.49
N GLU A 164 -1.10 3.85 -17.55
CA GLU A 164 -1.40 2.97 -16.42
C GLU A 164 -0.13 2.30 -15.87
N ILE A 165 0.79 1.88 -16.75
CA ILE A 165 2.12 1.40 -16.36
C ILE A 165 2.88 2.52 -15.64
N ALA A 166 2.93 3.72 -16.21
CA ALA A 166 3.58 4.87 -15.57
C ALA A 166 2.94 5.21 -14.20
N MET A 167 1.62 5.07 -14.04
CA MET A 167 0.93 5.24 -12.76
C MET A 167 1.30 4.19 -11.70
N MET A 168 1.76 3.01 -12.13
CA MET A 168 2.28 1.95 -11.25
C MET A 168 3.75 2.18 -10.88
N GLU A 169 4.51 2.93 -11.68
CA GLU A 169 5.92 3.27 -11.38
C GLU A 169 6.07 4.34 -10.29
N VAL A 170 5.01 5.08 -9.97
CA VAL A 170 5.03 6.12 -8.93
C VAL A 170 5.14 5.48 -7.55
N ASP A 171 6.19 5.85 -6.82
CA ASP A 171 6.36 5.44 -5.42
C ASP A 171 5.26 6.04 -4.54
N VAL A 172 4.55 5.15 -3.84
CA VAL A 172 3.71 5.56 -2.70
C VAL A 172 4.67 5.87 -1.56
N LYS A 173 4.72 7.15 -1.17
CA LYS A 173 5.62 7.69 -0.13
C LYS A 173 5.68 6.79 1.11
N ASP A 174 6.87 6.68 1.70
CA ASP A 174 7.06 6.06 3.01
C ASP A 174 6.23 6.82 4.05
N ILE A 175 5.10 6.21 4.40
CA ILE A 175 4.28 6.63 5.53
C ILE A 175 5.12 6.42 6.79
N ALA A 176 5.02 7.35 7.75
CA ALA A 176 5.60 7.19 9.09
C ALA A 176 4.96 5.95 9.78
N TYR A 177 5.51 4.78 9.48
CA TYR A 177 5.03 3.46 9.90
C TYR A 177 4.84 3.43 11.42
N ASP A 178 5.72 4.10 12.16
CA ASP A 178 5.71 4.15 13.62
C ASP A 178 4.49 4.85 14.23
N LEU A 179 3.88 5.79 13.49
CA LEU A 179 2.68 6.54 13.92
C LEU A 179 1.38 5.79 13.62
N LEU A 180 1.47 4.63 12.98
CA LEU A 180 0.32 3.83 12.60
C LEU A 180 -0.11 2.90 13.75
N PRO A 181 -1.43 2.72 13.95
CA PRO A 181 -1.94 1.63 14.77
C PRO A 181 -1.41 0.26 14.30
N GLN A 182 -1.27 -0.70 15.22
CA GLN A 182 -0.74 -2.04 14.92
C GLN A 182 -1.47 -2.70 13.74
N GLU A 183 -2.78 -2.51 13.65
CA GLU A 183 -3.58 -3.07 12.56
C GLU A 183 -3.27 -2.48 11.18
N ALA A 184 -2.75 -1.25 11.11
CA ALA A 184 -2.29 -0.64 9.87
C ALA A 184 -0.84 -1.02 9.54
N LYS A 185 -0.01 -1.22 10.57
CA LYS A 185 1.34 -1.78 10.45
C LYS A 185 1.30 -3.20 9.86
N ASP A 186 0.45 -4.06 10.40
CA ASP A 186 0.27 -5.45 9.93
C ASP A 186 -0.13 -5.50 8.43
N VAL A 187 -0.94 -4.55 7.97
CA VAL A 187 -1.34 -4.44 6.56
C VAL A 187 -0.18 -3.96 5.68
N LEU A 188 0.60 -2.99 6.15
CA LEU A 188 1.76 -2.50 5.40
C LEU A 188 2.87 -3.54 5.31
N ASP A 189 3.11 -4.31 6.37
CA ASP A 189 4.11 -5.39 6.36
C ASP A 189 3.70 -6.51 5.43
N LEU A 190 2.42 -6.88 5.44
CA LEU A 190 1.87 -7.79 4.44
C LEU A 190 2.10 -7.27 3.02
N TYR A 191 1.87 -5.98 2.73
CA TYR A 191 2.11 -5.42 1.40
C TYR A 191 3.59 -5.38 1.04
N ARG A 192 4.49 -5.18 2.01
CA ARG A 192 5.94 -5.28 1.80
C ARG A 192 6.35 -6.71 1.46
N GLU A 193 5.87 -7.70 2.21
CA GLU A 193 6.15 -9.12 1.97
C GLU A 193 5.59 -9.58 0.62
N LEU A 194 4.36 -9.16 0.30
CA LEU A 194 3.71 -9.43 -0.97
C LEU A 194 4.50 -8.84 -2.15
N ARG A 195 4.94 -7.58 -2.07
CA ARG A 195 5.79 -6.96 -3.09
C ARG A 195 7.12 -7.71 -3.27
N GLY A 196 7.73 -8.13 -2.18
CA GLY A 196 8.93 -8.96 -2.22
C GLY A 196 8.70 -10.26 -2.99
N LYS A 197 7.57 -10.92 -2.77
CA LYS A 197 7.20 -12.16 -3.48
C LYS A 197 6.82 -11.96 -4.94
N LEU A 198 6.15 -10.86 -5.28
CA LEU A 198 5.80 -10.52 -6.66
C LEU A 198 7.04 -10.17 -7.52
N SER A 199 8.15 -9.77 -6.89
CA SER A 199 9.43 -9.53 -7.55
C SER A 199 10.31 -10.79 -7.67
N ASP A 200 9.95 -11.89 -7.00
CA ASP A 200 10.75 -13.12 -6.97
C ASP A 200 10.47 -14.00 -8.19
N VAL A 201 11.48 -14.17 -9.04
CA VAL A 201 11.40 -14.99 -10.27
C VAL A 201 11.09 -16.47 -10.05
N ASN A 202 11.24 -16.97 -8.81
CA ASN A 202 10.95 -18.37 -8.45
C ASN A 202 9.63 -18.53 -7.68
N ALA A 203 8.96 -17.43 -7.31
CA ALA A 203 7.71 -17.52 -6.57
C ALA A 203 6.60 -18.08 -7.48
N THR A 204 5.86 -19.08 -6.98
CA THR A 204 4.68 -19.56 -7.69
C THR A 204 3.44 -18.75 -7.32
N TYR A 205 2.39 -18.90 -8.10
CA TYR A 205 1.09 -18.31 -7.77
C TYR A 205 0.60 -18.75 -6.38
N GLU A 206 0.80 -20.02 -6.02
CA GLU A 206 0.41 -20.57 -4.73
C GLU A 206 1.20 -19.95 -3.56
N ASP A 207 2.47 -19.57 -3.78
CA ASP A 207 3.27 -18.87 -2.77
C ASP A 207 2.72 -17.48 -2.48
N VAL A 208 2.31 -16.76 -3.53
CA VAL A 208 1.66 -15.45 -3.42
C VAL A 208 0.27 -15.57 -2.80
N GLU A 209 -0.51 -16.57 -3.21
CA GLU A 209 -1.87 -16.83 -2.70
C GLU A 209 -1.87 -17.14 -1.19
N ARG A 210 -0.90 -17.90 -0.68
CA ARG A 210 -0.80 -18.20 0.76
C ARG A 210 -0.58 -16.96 1.62
N LEU A 211 0.06 -15.92 1.08
CA LEU A 211 0.24 -14.64 1.77
C LEU A 211 -0.99 -13.74 1.60
N ALA A 212 -1.54 -13.69 0.38
CA ALA A 212 -2.60 -12.77 0.02
C ALA A 212 -4.00 -13.23 0.46
N VAL A 213 -4.22 -14.52 0.76
CA VAL A 213 -5.56 -15.05 1.06
C VAL A 213 -5.56 -15.75 2.41
N LYS A 214 -6.29 -15.19 3.39
CA LYS A 214 -6.51 -15.84 4.68
C LYS A 214 -7.57 -16.94 4.56
N THR A 215 -7.26 -18.14 5.01
CA THR A 215 -8.22 -19.24 5.12
C THR A 215 -8.87 -19.26 6.51
N GLY A 216 -10.19 -19.40 6.60
CA GLY A 216 -10.93 -19.52 7.86
C GLY A 216 -12.15 -18.58 7.95
N ILE A 217 -12.81 -18.56 9.10
CA ILE A 217 -13.97 -17.70 9.36
C ILE A 217 -13.47 -16.32 9.78
N ALA A 218 -13.86 -15.27 9.05
CA ALA A 218 -13.51 -13.90 9.38
C ALA A 218 -14.07 -13.50 10.77
N PRO A 219 -13.28 -12.85 11.63
CA PRO A 219 -13.75 -12.40 12.94
C PRO A 219 -14.86 -11.34 12.81
N LEU A 220 -15.84 -11.38 13.72
CA LEU A 220 -16.90 -10.37 13.81
C LEU A 220 -16.30 -9.04 14.27
N GLY A 221 -16.28 -8.05 13.38
CA GLY A 221 -15.79 -6.72 13.66
C GLY A 221 -16.87 -5.64 13.83
N LYS A 222 -16.55 -4.51 14.46
CA LYS A 222 -17.36 -3.29 14.49
C LYS A 222 -17.70 -2.81 13.07
N GLY A 223 -18.99 -2.75 12.75
CA GLY A 223 -19.50 -2.42 11.41
C GLY A 223 -19.97 -3.63 10.59
N SER A 224 -19.73 -4.85 11.09
CA SER A 224 -20.32 -6.07 10.53
C SER A 224 -21.84 -5.98 10.59
N LYS A 225 -22.49 -6.33 9.48
CA LYS A 225 -23.95 -6.40 9.38
C LYS A 225 -24.35 -7.85 9.23
N ASN A 226 -25.45 -8.24 9.86
CA ASN A 226 -26.07 -9.52 9.55
C ASN A 226 -26.84 -9.38 8.23
N ILE A 227 -26.36 -10.03 7.16
CA ILE A 227 -26.99 -10.07 5.85
C ILE A 227 -27.18 -11.54 5.48
N ASP A 228 -28.41 -11.90 5.12
CA ASP A 228 -28.72 -13.28 4.73
C ASP A 228 -28.02 -13.61 3.40
N ALA A 229 -27.74 -14.89 3.16
CA ALA A 229 -27.19 -15.32 1.89
C ALA A 229 -28.21 -15.07 0.75
N GLY A 230 -27.73 -14.58 -0.40
CA GLY A 230 -28.58 -14.37 -1.58
C GLY A 230 -29.54 -13.17 -1.50
N GLU A 231 -29.19 -12.13 -0.73
CA GLU A 231 -29.95 -10.89 -0.68
C GLU A 231 -29.85 -10.09 -1.99
N TRP A 232 -31.00 -9.61 -2.47
CA TRP A 232 -31.08 -8.79 -3.67
C TRP A 232 -30.58 -7.37 -3.41
N THR A 233 -29.70 -6.88 -4.28
CA THR A 233 -29.14 -5.53 -4.21
C THR A 233 -29.60 -4.69 -5.40
N SER A 234 -30.10 -3.47 -5.17
CA SER A 234 -30.50 -2.55 -6.23
C SER A 234 -29.30 -1.74 -6.73
N ILE A 235 -28.80 -2.04 -7.94
CA ILE A 235 -27.61 -1.38 -8.48
C ILE A 235 -27.94 -0.11 -9.29
N GLY A 236 -29.23 0.26 -9.36
CA GLY A 236 -29.72 1.41 -10.12
C GLY A 236 -30.43 1.02 -11.41
N ASP A 237 -31.18 1.98 -11.98
CA ASP A 237 -31.91 1.85 -13.25
C ASP A 237 -32.80 0.60 -13.37
N GLY A 238 -33.40 0.18 -12.25
CA GLY A 238 -34.29 -0.99 -12.19
C GLY A 238 -33.57 -2.33 -12.32
N VAL A 239 -32.25 -2.38 -12.11
CA VAL A 239 -31.46 -3.61 -12.14
C VAL A 239 -31.18 -4.07 -10.71
N TYR A 240 -31.47 -5.34 -10.47
CA TYR A 240 -31.25 -6.00 -9.18
C TYR A 240 -30.27 -7.15 -9.34
N MET A 241 -29.35 -7.28 -8.40
CA MET A 241 -28.27 -8.27 -8.48
C MET A 241 -28.01 -8.93 -7.13
N ARG A 242 -27.69 -10.22 -7.14
CA ARG A 242 -27.16 -10.95 -5.98
C ARG A 242 -26.06 -11.91 -6.42
N SER A 243 -25.22 -12.30 -5.47
CA SER A 243 -24.07 -13.18 -5.74
C SER A 243 -23.98 -14.34 -4.75
N PHE A 244 -23.41 -15.44 -5.23
CA PHE A 244 -23.10 -16.65 -4.49
C PHE A 244 -21.65 -17.03 -4.83
N PRO A 245 -20.67 -16.59 -4.01
CA PRO A 245 -19.27 -16.91 -4.27
C PRO A 245 -18.95 -18.39 -4.10
N GLU A 246 -18.24 -18.97 -5.08
CA GLU A 246 -17.66 -20.31 -5.08
C GLU A 246 -16.14 -20.17 -4.80
N GLY A 247 -15.78 -19.54 -3.68
CA GLY A 247 -14.44 -19.01 -3.41
C GLY A 247 -14.21 -17.64 -4.04
N TYR A 248 -12.96 -17.14 -4.04
CA TYR A 248 -12.67 -15.82 -4.62
C TYR A 248 -12.54 -15.83 -6.15
N ARG A 249 -12.28 -16.99 -6.76
CA ARG A 249 -12.01 -17.12 -8.20
C ARG A 249 -13.27 -17.21 -9.05
N LYS A 250 -14.40 -17.64 -8.49
CA LYS A 250 -15.66 -17.82 -9.23
C LYS A 250 -16.83 -17.38 -8.38
N SER A 251 -17.83 -16.76 -9.00
CA SER A 251 -19.11 -16.47 -8.35
C SER A 251 -20.26 -16.73 -9.31
N GLN A 252 -21.32 -17.33 -8.78
CA GLN A 252 -22.61 -17.33 -9.45
C GLN A 252 -23.30 -15.99 -9.16
N VAL A 253 -23.70 -15.29 -10.21
CA VAL A 253 -24.37 -14.00 -10.12
C VAL A 253 -25.74 -14.13 -10.74
N GLU A 254 -26.72 -13.58 -10.04
CA GLU A 254 -28.09 -13.53 -10.49
C GLU A 254 -28.52 -12.08 -10.71
N ILE A 255 -29.19 -11.83 -11.84
CA ILE A 255 -29.59 -10.49 -12.28
C ILE A 255 -31.09 -10.52 -12.55
N TYR A 256 -31.83 -9.58 -11.99
CA TYR A 256 -33.25 -9.40 -12.25
C TYR A 256 -33.53 -7.98 -12.73
N ILE A 257 -34.29 -7.89 -13.83
CA ILE A 257 -34.74 -6.64 -14.44
C ILE A 257 -36.27 -6.77 -14.63
N PRO A 258 -37.09 -6.05 -13.84
CA PRO A 258 -38.54 -6.09 -13.97
C PRO A 258 -38.98 -5.62 -15.36
N ALA A 259 -39.91 -6.35 -15.99
CA ALA A 259 -40.50 -5.89 -17.24
C ALA A 259 -41.34 -4.62 -17.02
N GLU A 260 -41.39 -3.76 -18.04
CA GLU A 260 -42.27 -2.58 -18.01
C GLU A 260 -43.73 -3.04 -18.01
N THR A 261 -44.55 -2.42 -17.17
CA THR A 261 -45.97 -2.73 -17.11
C THR A 261 -46.75 -1.43 -16.97
N LYS A 262 -47.67 -1.21 -17.91
CA LYS A 262 -48.62 -0.12 -17.85
C LYS A 262 -49.68 -0.46 -16.81
N ILE A 263 -49.89 0.46 -15.87
CA ILE A 263 -50.91 0.36 -14.82
C ILE A 263 -51.90 1.50 -15.04
N GLU A 264 -53.15 1.17 -15.33
CA GLU A 264 -54.23 2.17 -15.43
C GLU A 264 -55.13 2.09 -14.21
N LYS A 265 -55.64 3.26 -13.81
CA LYS A 265 -56.60 3.40 -12.71
C LYS A 265 -57.90 3.99 -13.23
N ASP A 266 -59.00 3.58 -12.62
CA ASP A 266 -60.31 4.18 -12.85
C ASP A 266 -60.42 5.60 -12.23
N THR A 267 -61.60 6.22 -12.39
CA THR A 267 -61.90 7.56 -11.87
C THR A 267 -61.89 7.65 -10.33
N LYS A 268 -61.90 6.52 -9.62
CA LYS A 268 -61.80 6.41 -8.15
C LYS A 268 -60.37 6.12 -7.69
N GLY A 269 -59.41 6.05 -8.61
CA GLY A 269 -58.02 5.72 -8.32
C GLY A 269 -57.84 4.26 -7.89
N ILE A 270 -58.58 3.34 -8.50
CA ILE A 270 -58.47 1.89 -8.32
C ILE A 270 -57.87 1.30 -9.60
N ILE A 271 -56.88 0.42 -9.47
CA ILE A 271 -56.17 -0.22 -10.58
C ILE A 271 -57.16 -1.10 -11.34
N SER A 272 -57.41 -0.75 -12.61
CA SER A 272 -58.38 -1.44 -13.47
C SER A 272 -57.70 -2.26 -14.57
N LEU A 273 -56.45 -1.95 -14.91
CA LEU A 273 -55.71 -2.63 -15.98
C LEU A 273 -54.21 -2.75 -15.64
N LEU A 274 -53.67 -3.95 -15.88
CA LEU A 274 -52.23 -4.21 -16.01
C LEU A 274 -51.95 -4.65 -17.45
N ASP A 275 -50.93 -4.11 -18.11
CA ASP A 275 -50.62 -4.40 -19.52
C ASP A 275 -49.11 -4.36 -19.79
N ASP A 276 -48.53 -5.45 -20.31
CA ASP A 276 -47.12 -5.54 -20.72
C ASP A 276 -46.89 -5.44 -22.25
N GLY A 277 -47.95 -5.14 -23.01
CA GLY A 277 -47.95 -5.08 -24.47
C GLY A 277 -48.16 -6.41 -25.17
N ILE A 278 -48.13 -7.54 -24.44
CA ILE A 278 -48.42 -8.89 -24.95
C ILE A 278 -49.65 -9.46 -24.26
N ASN A 279 -49.79 -9.25 -22.96
CA ASN A 279 -50.90 -9.69 -22.14
C ASN A 279 -51.47 -8.50 -21.35
N SER A 280 -52.77 -8.51 -21.15
CA SER A 280 -53.47 -7.53 -20.31
C SER A 280 -54.37 -8.21 -19.28
N ILE A 281 -54.41 -7.68 -18.08
CA ILE A 281 -55.26 -8.13 -16.98
C ILE A 281 -56.20 -6.98 -16.61
N SER A 282 -57.48 -7.12 -16.94
CA SER A 282 -58.53 -6.19 -16.51
C SER A 282 -59.20 -6.69 -15.24
N VAL A 283 -59.41 -5.81 -14.26
CA VAL A 283 -59.91 -6.18 -12.93
C VAL A 283 -61.22 -5.45 -12.65
N GLU A 284 -62.24 -6.22 -12.27
CA GLU A 284 -63.53 -5.71 -11.83
C GLU A 284 -63.70 -5.91 -10.32
N TYR A 285 -64.18 -4.86 -9.65
CA TYR A 285 -64.40 -4.84 -8.20
C TYR A 285 -65.88 -4.84 -7.85
N ASP A 286 -66.19 -5.18 -6.61
CA ASP A 286 -67.50 -4.98 -6.02
C ASP A 286 -67.88 -3.49 -5.90
N GLU A 287 -69.12 -3.20 -5.51
CA GLU A 287 -69.61 -1.81 -5.38
C GLU A 287 -68.81 -1.00 -4.34
N SER A 288 -68.18 -1.68 -3.38
CA SER A 288 -67.29 -1.07 -2.39
C SER A 288 -65.91 -0.72 -2.95
N GLY A 289 -65.54 -1.26 -4.10
CA GLY A 289 -64.23 -1.06 -4.75
C GLY A 289 -63.08 -1.73 -4.00
N LYS A 290 -63.37 -2.70 -3.14
CA LYS A 290 -62.37 -3.35 -2.26
C LYS A 290 -62.19 -4.83 -2.52
N VAL A 291 -63.19 -5.50 -3.07
CA VAL A 291 -63.17 -6.95 -3.32
C VAL A 291 -63.13 -7.18 -4.82
N ILE A 292 -62.17 -7.96 -5.29
CA ILE A 292 -62.08 -8.36 -6.70
C ILE A 292 -63.22 -9.35 -6.99
N LYS A 293 -64.11 -9.00 -7.92
CA LYS A 293 -65.19 -9.87 -8.41
C LYS A 293 -64.73 -10.73 -9.56
N GLN A 294 -64.07 -10.12 -10.53
CA GLN A 294 -63.69 -10.78 -11.77
C GLN A 294 -62.37 -10.23 -12.29
N VAL A 295 -61.57 -11.11 -12.89
CA VAL A 295 -60.35 -10.76 -13.60
C VAL A 295 -60.40 -11.34 -15.01
N ASN A 296 -60.17 -10.52 -16.02
CA ASN A 296 -60.07 -10.95 -17.42
C ASN A 296 -58.62 -10.83 -17.89
N ILE A 297 -58.00 -11.97 -18.18
CA ILE A 297 -56.66 -12.09 -18.75
C ILE A 297 -56.80 -12.22 -20.26
N LYS A 298 -56.14 -11.35 -21.02
CA LYS A 298 -56.17 -11.37 -22.48
C LYS A 298 -54.75 -11.41 -23.04
N ASN A 299 -54.46 -12.29 -23.99
CA ASN A 299 -53.31 -12.15 -24.87
C ASN A 299 -53.68 -11.19 -26.01
N ILE A 300 -52.95 -10.08 -26.14
CA ILE A 300 -53.23 -9.00 -27.10
C ILE A 300 -52.95 -9.47 -28.53
N ASN A 301 -51.94 -10.32 -28.73
CA ASN A 301 -51.51 -10.78 -30.04
C ASN A 301 -52.42 -11.87 -30.62
N THR A 302 -52.82 -12.85 -29.81
CA THR A 302 -53.68 -13.97 -30.25
C THR A 302 -55.17 -13.68 -30.04
N GLY A 303 -55.51 -12.70 -29.20
CA GLY A 303 -56.89 -12.38 -28.81
C GLY A 303 -57.50 -13.35 -27.80
N GLU A 304 -56.77 -14.38 -27.37
CA GLU A 304 -57.23 -15.36 -26.38
C GLU A 304 -57.54 -14.69 -25.04
N GLN A 305 -58.63 -15.12 -24.39
CA GLN A 305 -59.11 -14.57 -23.13
C GLN A 305 -59.44 -15.65 -22.11
N GLN A 306 -59.12 -15.38 -20.85
CA GLN A 306 -59.48 -16.21 -19.70
C GLN A 306 -60.12 -15.31 -18.64
N ILE A 307 -61.36 -15.63 -18.27
CA ILE A 307 -62.11 -14.92 -17.22
C ILE A 307 -62.07 -15.76 -15.94
N ILE A 308 -61.79 -15.11 -14.81
CA ILE A 308 -61.72 -15.71 -13.48
C ILE A 308 -62.66 -14.91 -12.58
N ASP A 309 -63.71 -15.54 -12.05
CA ASP A 309 -64.81 -14.90 -11.31
C ASP A 309 -65.07 -15.50 -9.92
N ASN A 310 -64.31 -16.53 -9.52
CA ASN A 310 -64.49 -17.26 -8.25
C ASN A 310 -63.19 -17.40 -7.43
N GLY A 311 -62.18 -16.56 -7.71
CA GLY A 311 -60.97 -16.53 -6.90
C GLY A 311 -61.30 -16.16 -5.46
N THR A 312 -61.01 -17.06 -4.52
CA THR A 312 -61.19 -16.78 -3.09
C THR A 312 -59.85 -16.37 -2.50
N ILE A 313 -59.79 -15.20 -1.87
CA ILE A 313 -58.59 -14.75 -1.15
C ILE A 313 -58.90 -14.74 0.34
N ASP A 314 -58.03 -15.32 1.16
CA ASP A 314 -58.06 -15.10 2.60
C ASP A 314 -57.66 -13.65 2.89
N ASN A 315 -58.64 -12.83 3.28
CA ASN A 315 -58.42 -11.41 3.59
C ASN A 315 -57.45 -11.18 4.76
N ASN A 316 -57.35 -12.12 5.70
CA ASN A 316 -56.40 -12.02 6.81
C ASN A 316 -54.97 -12.30 6.32
N GLU A 317 -54.79 -13.31 5.48
CA GLU A 317 -53.49 -13.65 4.89
C GLU A 317 -53.02 -12.57 3.91
N LEU A 318 -53.92 -12.04 3.07
CA LEU A 318 -53.64 -10.92 2.16
C LEU A 318 -53.21 -9.67 2.91
N LYS A 319 -53.91 -9.31 3.99
CA LYS A 319 -53.54 -8.15 4.82
C LYS A 319 -52.16 -8.34 5.43
N LYS A 320 -51.90 -9.52 6.03
CA LYS A 320 -50.58 -9.86 6.60
C LYS A 320 -49.47 -9.76 5.55
N SER A 321 -49.69 -10.34 4.37
CA SER A 321 -48.72 -10.32 3.27
C SER A 321 -48.49 -8.90 2.73
N SER A 322 -49.53 -8.07 2.66
CA SER A 322 -49.43 -6.68 2.21
C SER A 322 -48.68 -5.81 3.23
N ASP A 323 -48.98 -5.96 4.52
CA ASP A 323 -48.30 -5.24 5.61
C ASP A 323 -46.81 -5.63 5.66
N GLU A 324 -46.50 -6.92 5.48
CA GLU A 324 -45.14 -7.41 5.38
C GLU A 324 -44.40 -6.84 4.17
N LEU A 325 -45.02 -6.86 2.99
CA LEU A 325 -44.45 -6.28 1.76
C LEU A 325 -44.14 -4.79 1.92
N VAL A 326 -45.09 -4.00 2.43
CA VAL A 326 -44.91 -2.57 2.68
C VAL A 326 -43.78 -2.32 3.69
N SER A 327 -43.67 -3.17 4.71
CA SER A 327 -42.58 -3.13 5.69
C SER A 327 -41.22 -3.36 5.03
N LEU A 328 -41.10 -4.39 4.17
CA LEU A 328 -39.88 -4.70 3.43
C LEU A 328 -39.48 -3.58 2.46
N ILE A 329 -40.45 -2.99 1.73
CA ILE A 329 -40.22 -1.85 0.84
C ILE A 329 -39.70 -0.64 1.64
N LYS A 330 -40.37 -0.28 2.74
CA LYS A 330 -39.95 0.84 3.60
C LYS A 330 -38.55 0.61 4.18
N LYS A 331 -38.24 -0.62 4.58
CA LYS A 331 -36.92 -1.00 5.10
C LYS A 331 -35.85 -0.87 4.02
N SER A 332 -36.15 -1.31 2.80
CA SER A 332 -35.25 -1.21 1.64
C SER A 332 -34.94 0.24 1.26
N PHE A 333 -35.93 1.13 1.33
CA PHE A 333 -35.80 2.54 0.97
C PHE A 333 -35.09 3.39 2.05
N GLY A 334 -34.97 2.84 3.27
CA GLY A 334 -34.37 3.52 4.41
C GLY A 334 -35.18 4.72 4.92
N LYS A 335 -34.76 5.26 6.08
CA LYS A 335 -35.52 6.25 6.86
C LYS A 335 -35.93 7.53 6.10
N LYS A 336 -35.17 7.95 5.09
CA LYS A 336 -35.43 9.19 4.34
C LYS A 336 -36.48 8.96 3.25
N ARG A 337 -36.25 8.00 2.34
CA ARG A 337 -37.17 7.73 1.22
C ARG A 337 -38.46 7.05 1.68
N SER A 338 -38.44 6.33 2.81
CA SER A 338 -39.65 5.73 3.39
C SER A 338 -40.72 6.76 3.76
N LYS A 339 -40.35 8.03 4.00
CA LYS A 339 -41.29 9.13 4.26
C LYS A 339 -42.11 9.52 3.02
N ASN A 340 -41.59 9.22 1.83
CA ASN A 340 -42.27 9.49 0.57
C ASN A 340 -43.26 8.37 0.19
N ILE A 341 -43.33 7.29 0.96
CA ILE A 341 -44.33 6.22 0.79
C ILE A 341 -45.65 6.69 1.43
N THR A 342 -46.43 7.43 0.65
CA THR A 342 -47.71 8.03 1.06
C THR A 342 -48.81 6.99 1.22
N GLY A 343 -49.95 7.39 1.80
CA GLY A 343 -51.13 6.53 1.89
C GLY A 343 -51.66 6.08 0.53
N GLU A 344 -51.50 6.90 -0.51
CA GLU A 344 -51.89 6.55 -1.89
C GLU A 344 -50.98 5.46 -2.48
N ILE A 345 -49.66 5.58 -2.26
CA ILE A 345 -48.70 4.55 -2.70
C ILE A 345 -48.96 3.22 -1.98
N ILE A 346 -49.26 3.27 -0.67
CA ILE A 346 -49.62 2.06 0.09
C ILE A 346 -50.91 1.45 -0.46
N LYS A 347 -51.90 2.27 -0.83
CA LYS A 347 -53.14 1.81 -1.47
C LYS A 347 -52.85 1.07 -2.78
N ASP A 348 -51.95 1.60 -3.62
CA ASP A 348 -51.56 0.97 -4.88
C ASP A 348 -50.82 -0.36 -4.67
N ILE A 349 -49.84 -0.39 -3.75
CA ILE A 349 -49.09 -1.62 -3.41
C ILE A 349 -50.05 -2.71 -2.93
N ASN A 350 -51.00 -2.35 -2.07
CA ASN A 350 -51.99 -3.30 -1.55
C ASN A 350 -52.92 -3.82 -2.67
N GLN A 351 -53.31 -2.97 -3.62
CA GLN A 351 -54.11 -3.41 -4.77
C GLN A 351 -53.33 -4.34 -5.69
N LEU A 352 -52.07 -4.01 -6.03
CA LEU A 352 -51.21 -4.87 -6.84
C LEU A 352 -50.99 -6.23 -6.15
N LYS A 353 -50.81 -6.24 -4.83
CA LYS A 353 -50.65 -7.47 -4.05
C LYS A 353 -51.94 -8.29 -3.99
N ALA A 354 -53.10 -7.65 -3.93
CA ALA A 354 -54.40 -8.32 -4.01
C ALA A 354 -54.60 -8.99 -5.37
N ILE A 355 -54.26 -8.30 -6.46
CA ILE A 355 -54.34 -8.86 -7.82
C ILE A 355 -53.36 -10.04 -7.98
N GLU A 356 -52.11 -9.90 -7.54
CA GLU A 356 -51.11 -11.00 -7.53
C GLU A 356 -51.65 -12.23 -6.78
N SER A 357 -52.23 -12.02 -5.59
CA SER A 357 -52.72 -13.12 -4.74
C SER A 357 -53.98 -13.77 -5.32
N TYR A 358 -54.89 -12.99 -5.92
CA TYR A 358 -56.06 -13.50 -6.62
C TYR A 358 -55.67 -14.39 -7.80
N ILE A 359 -54.72 -13.91 -8.63
CA ILE A 359 -54.21 -14.66 -9.76
C ILE A 359 -53.43 -15.91 -9.32
N ALA A 360 -52.61 -15.80 -8.27
CA ALA A 360 -51.86 -16.95 -7.73
C ALA A 360 -52.77 -18.05 -7.17
N ALA A 361 -53.92 -17.69 -6.58
CA ALA A 361 -54.92 -18.63 -6.06
C ALA A 361 -55.86 -19.21 -7.14
N SER A 362 -55.72 -18.77 -8.40
CA SER A 362 -56.59 -19.16 -9.51
C SER A 362 -55.94 -20.17 -10.45
N THR A 363 -56.69 -20.64 -11.45
CA THR A 363 -56.19 -21.48 -12.55
C THR A 363 -55.53 -20.67 -13.68
N ALA A 364 -55.08 -19.44 -13.41
CA ALA A 364 -54.43 -18.59 -14.40
C ALA A 364 -53.10 -19.21 -14.91
N GLY A 365 -52.84 -19.02 -16.20
CA GLY A 365 -51.57 -19.43 -16.81
C GLY A 365 -50.36 -18.61 -16.31
N ASP A 366 -49.16 -19.14 -16.52
CA ASP A 366 -47.92 -18.55 -15.99
C ASP A 366 -47.65 -17.14 -16.51
N ASN A 367 -48.10 -16.81 -17.72
CA ASN A 367 -48.00 -15.44 -18.28
C ASN A 367 -48.75 -14.41 -17.41
N ALA A 368 -49.92 -14.75 -16.88
CA ALA A 368 -50.68 -13.84 -16.02
C ALA A 368 -50.04 -13.68 -14.63
N LYS A 369 -49.51 -14.77 -14.08
CA LYS A 369 -48.72 -14.74 -12.83
C LYS A 369 -47.47 -13.87 -13.00
N GLN A 370 -46.77 -14.03 -14.12
CA GLN A 370 -45.60 -13.22 -14.46
C GLN A 370 -45.94 -11.74 -14.63
N LEU A 371 -47.05 -11.41 -15.32
CA LEU A 371 -47.51 -10.03 -15.50
C LEU A 371 -47.83 -9.34 -14.17
N THR A 372 -48.56 -10.00 -13.28
CA THR A 372 -48.87 -9.40 -11.95
C THR A 372 -47.62 -9.18 -11.10
N LEU A 373 -46.67 -10.12 -11.13
CA LEU A 373 -45.39 -9.98 -10.44
C LEU A 373 -44.55 -8.83 -11.05
N ASN A 374 -44.49 -8.75 -12.38
CA ASN A 374 -43.78 -7.67 -13.08
C ASN A 374 -44.43 -6.32 -12.78
N ALA A 375 -45.75 -6.22 -12.77
CA ALA A 375 -46.47 -4.99 -12.42
C ALA A 375 -46.08 -4.48 -11.03
N LEU A 376 -46.07 -5.37 -10.03
CA LEU A 376 -45.69 -5.02 -8.67
C LEU A 376 -44.22 -4.58 -8.59
N ASN A 377 -43.30 -5.38 -9.13
CA ASN A 377 -41.87 -5.10 -9.04
C ASN A 377 -41.47 -3.86 -9.87
N ASN A 378 -42.08 -3.65 -11.04
CA ASN A 378 -41.88 -2.46 -11.86
C ASN A 378 -42.39 -1.20 -11.15
N TYR A 379 -43.59 -1.27 -10.53
CA TYR A 379 -44.12 -0.16 -9.76
C TYR A 379 -43.18 0.24 -8.61
N VAL A 380 -42.70 -0.74 -7.83
CA VAL A 380 -41.75 -0.49 -6.74
C VAL A 380 -40.40 0.03 -7.26
N SER A 381 -39.90 -0.51 -8.37
CA SER A 381 -38.68 -0.03 -9.05
C SER A 381 -38.79 1.44 -9.48
N ASN A 382 -39.93 1.84 -10.05
CA ASN A 382 -40.17 3.24 -10.44
C ASN A 382 -40.22 4.19 -9.24
N LEU A 383 -40.76 3.73 -8.11
CA LEU A 383 -40.72 4.49 -6.85
C LEU A 383 -39.29 4.67 -6.33
N GLU A 384 -38.45 3.65 -6.50
CA GLU A 384 -37.04 3.68 -6.12
C GLU A 384 -36.23 4.68 -6.96
N ALA A 385 -36.48 4.76 -8.27
CA ALA A 385 -35.78 5.64 -9.21
C ALA A 385 -36.11 7.14 -9.03
N GLY A 386 -37.33 7.47 -8.58
CA GLY A 386 -37.79 8.84 -8.36
C GLY A 386 -38.13 9.63 -9.65
N SER A 387 -38.91 10.70 -9.54
CA SER A 387 -39.51 11.48 -10.66
C SER A 387 -38.55 12.15 -11.66
N LYS A 388 -37.23 11.93 -11.61
CA LYS A 388 -36.26 12.61 -12.51
C LYS A 388 -36.14 12.00 -13.91
N ASN A 389 -36.61 10.77 -14.14
CA ASN A 389 -36.58 10.13 -15.46
C ASN A 389 -37.93 10.13 -16.19
N LYS A 390 -38.74 11.20 -16.03
CA LYS A 390 -39.91 11.43 -16.88
C LYS A 390 -39.55 12.28 -18.10
N LYS A 391 -38.83 11.70 -19.05
CA LYS A 391 -38.93 12.09 -20.46
C LYS A 391 -38.85 10.83 -21.32
N GLY A 392 -39.98 10.52 -21.95
CA GLY A 392 -40.17 9.32 -22.73
C GLY A 392 -39.34 9.28 -24.00
N GLY A 393 -39.41 8.11 -24.64
CA GLY A 393 -38.78 7.83 -25.93
C GLY A 393 -38.34 6.38 -25.94
N GLY A 394 -38.93 5.58 -26.83
CA GLY A 394 -38.80 4.13 -26.81
C GLY A 394 -37.43 3.60 -27.25
N LYS A 395 -37.34 2.27 -27.09
CA LYS A 395 -36.29 1.34 -27.55
C LYS A 395 -34.97 1.44 -26.79
N ASN A 396 -34.69 0.32 -26.09
CA ASN A 396 -33.45 -0.03 -25.39
C ASN A 396 -33.24 0.75 -24.09
N HIS A 397 -33.83 0.26 -22.99
CA HIS A 397 -33.25 0.46 -21.67
C HIS A 397 -31.78 0.02 -21.76
N LYS A 398 -30.84 0.98 -21.84
CA LYS A 398 -29.42 0.67 -21.63
C LYS A 398 -29.30 0.28 -20.17
N THR A 399 -29.23 -1.02 -19.92
CA THR A 399 -29.06 -1.57 -18.58
C THR A 399 -27.85 -0.95 -17.91
N GLY A 400 -27.93 -0.62 -16.62
CA GLY A 400 -26.79 -0.22 -15.79
C GLY A 400 -25.67 -1.27 -15.68
N LEU A 401 -25.71 -2.33 -16.50
CA LEU A 401 -24.72 -3.40 -16.62
C LEU A 401 -23.49 -3.00 -17.45
N SER A 402 -23.49 -1.82 -18.10
CA SER A 402 -22.31 -1.31 -18.82
C SER A 402 -21.09 -1.06 -17.94
N ASN A 403 -21.27 -1.03 -16.61
CA ASN A 403 -20.20 -0.81 -15.63
C ASN A 403 -19.99 -2.04 -14.72
N LEU A 404 -20.21 -3.26 -15.22
CA LEU A 404 -19.98 -4.49 -14.45
C LEU A 404 -18.55 -4.63 -13.93
N SER A 405 -17.54 -4.15 -14.69
CA SER A 405 -16.14 -4.09 -14.24
C SER A 405 -15.91 -3.15 -13.06
N GLY A 406 -16.87 -2.27 -12.76
CA GLY A 406 -16.88 -1.37 -11.62
C GLY A 406 -17.71 -1.84 -10.44
N LEU A 407 -18.13 -3.10 -10.38
CA LEU A 407 -18.89 -3.68 -9.26
C LEU A 407 -18.03 -4.65 -8.44
N VAL A 408 -18.28 -4.67 -7.12
CA VAL A 408 -17.64 -5.60 -6.18
C VAL A 408 -18.69 -6.28 -5.31
N PHE A 409 -18.40 -7.49 -4.85
CA PHE A 409 -19.22 -8.19 -3.86
C PHE A 409 -18.64 -7.96 -2.47
N ALA A 410 -19.27 -7.08 -1.70
CA ALA A 410 -18.85 -6.72 -0.35
C ALA A 410 -19.39 -7.76 0.67
N PRO A 411 -18.52 -8.43 1.44
CA PRO A 411 -18.95 -9.40 2.44
C PRO A 411 -19.62 -8.72 3.64
N ALA A 412 -20.65 -9.37 4.15
CA ALA A 412 -21.24 -9.08 5.45
C ALA A 412 -20.79 -10.16 6.42
N ASN A 413 -19.87 -9.85 7.33
CA ASN A 413 -19.48 -10.81 8.38
C ASN A 413 -20.71 -11.08 9.27
N THR A 414 -21.31 -12.26 9.15
CA THR A 414 -22.51 -12.64 9.91
C THR A 414 -22.18 -13.60 11.05
N SER A 415 -22.93 -13.51 12.15
CA SER A 415 -22.79 -14.38 13.32
C SER A 415 -23.26 -15.82 13.10
N ASN A 416 -23.96 -16.11 12.00
CA ASN A 416 -24.63 -17.39 11.75
C ASN A 416 -23.71 -18.51 11.28
N GLN A 417 -22.43 -18.23 10.98
CA GLN A 417 -21.45 -19.25 10.59
C GLN A 417 -20.89 -20.08 11.74
N ARG A 418 -21.27 -19.81 13.00
CA ARG A 418 -20.80 -20.59 14.16
C ARG A 418 -21.57 -21.89 14.40
N LEU A 419 -22.69 -22.12 13.72
CA LEU A 419 -23.57 -23.27 13.95
C LEU A 419 -23.85 -24.00 12.63
N GLY A 420 -22.85 -24.68 12.09
CA GLY A 420 -23.00 -25.36 10.82
C GLY A 420 -21.85 -26.30 10.48
N ASN A 421 -21.40 -27.11 11.43
CA ASN A 421 -20.70 -28.37 11.18
C ASN A 421 -20.79 -29.24 12.45
N GLY A 422 -21.83 -30.10 12.53
CA GLY A 422 -21.84 -31.27 13.42
C GLY A 422 -21.02 -32.41 12.78
N GLY A 423 -20.53 -33.44 13.46
CA GLY A 423 -20.60 -33.95 14.85
C GLY A 423 -19.45 -34.97 15.06
N PRO A 424 -19.51 -36.03 15.91
CA PRO A 424 -20.67 -36.58 16.62
C PRO A 424 -20.52 -36.79 18.14
N GLU A 425 -21.69 -36.80 18.79
CA GLU A 425 -22.21 -37.62 19.90
C GLU A 425 -21.31 -38.29 20.95
N GLY A 426 -21.74 -38.11 22.21
CA GLY A 426 -21.57 -39.02 23.36
C GLY A 426 -21.31 -38.22 24.64
N GLY A 427 -22.08 -38.28 25.73
CA GLY A 427 -23.27 -39.02 26.13
C GLY A 427 -23.52 -38.71 27.62
N ASN A 428 -24.80 -38.58 27.98
CA ASN A 428 -25.46 -38.59 29.30
C ASN A 428 -24.66 -38.62 30.63
N GLY A 429 -25.16 -37.86 31.63
CA GLY A 429 -25.19 -38.39 33.01
C GLY A 429 -25.34 -37.41 34.18
N ASN A 430 -26.60 -37.23 34.61
CA ASN A 430 -27.09 -37.15 36.02
C ASN A 430 -27.24 -35.84 36.83
N GLN A 431 -28.40 -35.85 37.50
CA GLN A 431 -29.06 -34.93 38.43
C GLN A 431 -28.53 -35.01 39.88
N GLY A 432 -28.75 -33.93 40.66
CA GLY A 432 -29.43 -34.00 41.97
C GLY A 432 -28.65 -33.64 43.25
N ASP A 433 -28.81 -32.38 43.73
CA ASP A 433 -29.14 -31.85 45.08
C ASP A 433 -28.54 -32.42 46.42
N PRO A 434 -28.61 -31.72 47.59
CA PRO A 434 -28.18 -30.35 47.95
C PRO A 434 -27.47 -30.34 49.38
N PRO A 435 -27.46 -29.29 50.26
CA PRO A 435 -26.32 -28.97 51.15
C PRO A 435 -26.43 -29.42 52.62
N ASN A 436 -25.33 -29.38 53.38
CA ASN A 436 -25.36 -29.50 54.85
C ASN A 436 -24.28 -28.67 55.58
N SER A 437 -24.45 -28.56 56.90
CA SER A 437 -24.25 -27.41 57.80
C SER A 437 -23.12 -27.58 58.85
N GLY A 438 -22.55 -26.45 59.34
CA GLY A 438 -22.30 -26.14 60.77
C GLY A 438 -20.99 -26.52 61.51
N ASP A 439 -20.17 -25.49 61.83
CA ASP A 439 -19.37 -25.17 63.08
C ASP A 439 -18.18 -26.03 63.60
N PRO A 440 -17.28 -25.54 64.51
CA PRO A 440 -16.68 -24.21 64.76
C PRO A 440 -15.11 -24.21 64.93
N THR A 441 -14.47 -23.03 65.06
CA THR A 441 -13.01 -22.71 65.27
C THR A 441 -12.47 -22.93 66.70
N PRO A 442 -11.13 -23.10 66.97
CA PRO A 442 -10.20 -21.99 67.38
C PRO A 442 -8.65 -22.28 67.20
N PRO A 443 -7.67 -21.48 67.72
CA PRO A 443 -7.46 -20.02 67.73
C PRO A 443 -6.15 -19.58 66.98
N GLU A 444 -6.02 -18.27 66.80
CA GLU A 444 -4.97 -17.51 66.09
C GLU A 444 -3.54 -17.67 66.67
N LYS A 445 -2.54 -17.66 65.77
CA LYS A 445 -1.15 -17.28 66.07
C LYS A 445 -0.81 -16.00 65.31
N GLU A 446 -0.38 -14.99 66.04
CA GLU A 446 0.15 -13.73 65.51
C GLU A 446 1.44 -13.99 64.71
N GLU A 447 1.40 -13.77 63.39
CA GLU A 447 2.59 -13.73 62.53
C GLU A 447 3.13 -12.30 62.43
N GLU A 448 4.45 -12.16 62.54
CA GLU A 448 5.20 -10.92 62.33
C GLU A 448 4.85 -10.27 60.98
N LYS A 449 4.54 -8.96 61.03
CA LYS A 449 4.12 -8.16 59.88
C LYS A 449 5.31 -7.66 59.06
N ASP A 450 6.03 -8.57 58.38
CA ASP A 450 7.06 -8.18 57.42
C ASP A 450 6.45 -7.88 56.04
N CYS A 451 7.02 -6.89 55.33
CA CYS A 451 6.57 -6.52 53.98
C CYS A 451 7.48 -7.20 52.95
N LYS A 452 6.95 -8.15 52.19
CA LYS A 452 7.66 -8.71 51.03
C LYS A 452 7.48 -7.78 49.84
N VAL A 453 8.55 -7.11 49.43
CA VAL A 453 8.55 -6.14 48.33
C VAL A 453 9.25 -6.74 47.12
N LYS A 454 8.59 -6.71 45.97
CA LYS A 454 9.16 -7.04 44.66
C LYS A 454 8.93 -5.87 43.72
N VAL A 455 9.98 -5.44 43.02
CA VAL A 455 9.91 -4.32 42.09
C VAL A 455 10.58 -4.75 40.79
N TYR A 456 9.87 -4.62 39.68
CA TYR A 456 10.39 -4.95 38.36
C TYR A 456 10.24 -3.76 37.42
N ILE A 457 11.26 -3.51 36.61
CA ILE A 457 11.24 -2.53 35.53
C ILE A 457 11.17 -3.27 34.20
N SER A 458 10.15 -2.97 33.41
CA SER A 458 9.94 -3.62 32.11
C SER A 458 10.82 -2.96 31.04
N GLN A 459 11.44 -3.78 30.21
CA GLN A 459 12.18 -3.32 29.04
C GLN A 459 11.25 -2.49 28.11
N VAL A 460 11.80 -1.48 27.45
CA VAL A 460 11.11 -0.82 26.33
C VAL A 460 10.85 -1.83 25.20
N ASN A 461 9.89 -1.54 24.33
CA ASN A 461 9.59 -2.41 23.21
C ASN A 461 10.85 -2.62 22.34
N GLU A 462 11.23 -3.88 22.11
CA GLU A 462 12.47 -4.21 21.39
C GLU A 462 12.52 -3.61 19.98
N ASN A 463 11.38 -3.38 19.34
CA ASN A 463 11.29 -2.85 17.99
C ASN A 463 11.29 -1.31 17.94
N GLU A 464 11.28 -0.61 19.08
CA GLU A 464 11.30 0.85 19.13
C GLU A 464 12.73 1.39 18.94
N LEU A 465 13.00 1.89 17.74
CA LEU A 465 14.25 2.54 17.42
C LEU A 465 14.25 4.02 17.86
N PRO A 466 15.38 4.55 18.35
CA PRO A 466 15.48 5.93 18.79
C PRO A 466 15.29 6.88 17.63
N LYS A 467 14.56 7.97 17.88
CA LYS A 467 14.25 9.00 16.91
C LYS A 467 14.02 10.32 17.67
N PRO A 468 14.44 11.47 17.13
CA PRO A 468 14.15 12.77 17.70
C PRO A 468 12.64 12.96 17.93
N ASP A 469 12.30 13.48 19.12
CA ASP A 469 10.94 13.68 19.63
C ASP A 469 10.15 12.38 19.90
N TRP A 470 10.77 11.21 19.75
CA TRP A 470 10.17 9.93 20.10
C TRP A 470 10.06 9.75 21.61
N VAL A 471 8.99 9.10 22.08
CA VAL A 471 8.74 8.89 23.51
C VAL A 471 8.71 7.39 23.83
N TYR A 472 9.68 6.94 24.61
CA TYR A 472 9.67 5.62 25.23
C TYR A 472 8.77 5.62 26.46
N THR A 473 7.96 4.59 26.61
CA THR A 473 7.19 4.34 27.84
C THR A 473 7.85 3.21 28.61
N VAL A 474 8.25 3.48 29.85
CA VAL A 474 8.84 2.49 30.75
C VAL A 474 7.91 2.27 31.93
N SER A 475 7.59 1.02 32.19
CA SER A 475 6.71 0.60 33.28
C SER A 475 7.49 -0.03 34.41
N VAL A 476 7.19 0.37 35.64
CA VAL A 476 7.68 -0.27 36.86
C VAL A 476 6.50 -0.90 37.59
N THR A 477 6.54 -2.22 37.75
CA THR A 477 5.56 -2.97 38.54
C THR A 477 6.06 -3.15 39.96
N ILE A 478 5.23 -2.74 40.92
CA ILE A 478 5.49 -2.83 42.35
C ILE A 478 4.50 -3.84 42.93
N ASP A 479 5.00 -4.89 43.58
CA ASP A 479 4.19 -5.85 44.33
C ASP A 479 4.65 -5.90 45.79
N ILE A 480 3.74 -5.53 46.70
CA ILE A 480 4.00 -5.49 48.14
C ILE A 480 3.00 -6.41 48.85
N GLN A 481 3.51 -7.49 49.44
CA GLN A 481 2.73 -8.41 50.26
C GLN A 481 3.00 -8.17 51.75
N GLY A 482 1.96 -8.16 52.57
CA GLY A 482 2.08 -8.02 54.03
C GLY A 482 0.85 -7.39 54.67
N ASN A 483 0.57 -7.78 55.92
CA ASN A 483 -0.60 -7.33 56.68
C ASN A 483 -0.36 -6.03 57.46
N ASP A 484 0.84 -5.44 57.40
CA ASP A 484 1.09 -4.10 57.93
C ASP A 484 0.37 -3.05 57.07
N GLU A 485 -0.31 -2.12 57.72
CA GLU A 485 -0.89 -0.95 57.06
C GLU A 485 0.20 -0.02 56.52
N LYS A 486 1.43 -0.09 57.09
CA LYS A 486 2.60 0.63 56.59
C LYS A 486 3.26 -0.03 55.38
N CYS A 487 2.86 -1.24 54.96
CA CYS A 487 3.36 -1.89 53.75
C CYS A 487 2.78 -1.22 52.50
N VAL A 488 3.16 0.03 52.22
CA VAL A 488 2.71 0.79 51.04
C VAL A 488 3.91 1.44 50.35
N ALA A 489 3.82 1.63 49.03
CA ALA A 489 4.81 2.39 48.29
C ALA A 489 4.67 3.89 48.60
N GLU A 490 5.75 4.51 49.08
CA GLU A 490 5.82 5.91 49.50
C GLU A 490 6.29 6.83 48.36
N GLU A 491 7.35 6.41 47.65
CA GLU A 491 8.01 7.22 46.63
C GLU A 491 8.68 6.30 45.61
N ILE A 492 8.68 6.69 44.33
CA ILE A 492 9.48 6.07 43.28
C ILE A 492 10.45 7.09 42.69
N LYS A 493 11.66 6.64 42.37
CA LYS A 493 12.70 7.42 41.68
C LYS A 493 13.24 6.66 40.48
N PHE A 494 13.17 7.30 39.32
CA PHE A 494 13.85 6.88 38.11
C PHE A 494 15.17 7.63 37.99
N ASN A 495 16.22 6.96 37.54
CA ASN A 495 17.54 7.54 37.34
C ASN A 495 18.15 7.07 36.02
N PHE A 496 18.53 8.02 35.18
CA PHE A 496 19.33 7.76 33.99
C PHE A 496 20.79 7.47 34.35
N LEU A 497 21.39 6.56 33.59
CA LEU A 497 22.79 6.18 33.65
C LEU A 497 23.32 6.08 32.23
N ASP A 498 24.57 6.49 32.01
CA ASP A 498 25.27 6.32 30.72
C ASP A 498 24.50 6.82 29.48
N VAL A 499 23.88 8.00 29.59
CA VAL A 499 23.11 8.60 28.48
C VAL A 499 24.04 9.26 27.48
N SER A 500 23.81 9.00 26.20
CA SER A 500 24.55 9.58 25.10
C SER A 500 24.37 11.11 24.97
N LYS A 501 25.36 11.74 24.35
CA LYS A 501 25.44 13.19 24.07
C LYS A 501 25.99 13.41 22.67
N GLU A 502 25.39 12.72 21.70
CA GLU A 502 25.84 12.80 20.32
C GLU A 502 25.61 14.23 19.78
N ARG A 503 26.50 14.68 18.89
CA ARG A 503 26.33 16.00 18.26
C ARG A 503 25.23 15.96 17.22
N GLY A 504 24.32 16.91 17.20
CA GLY A 504 23.20 16.91 16.26
C GLY A 504 22.23 15.76 16.51
N ARG A 505 21.16 15.65 15.70
CA ARG A 505 20.15 14.60 15.85
C ARG A 505 20.44 13.33 15.02
N TYR A 506 21.37 13.44 14.08
CA TYR A 506 21.82 12.44 13.11
C TYR A 506 23.19 12.89 12.55
N LEU A 507 23.84 12.07 11.72
CA LEU A 507 25.27 12.25 11.37
C LEU A 507 25.62 13.46 10.51
N ASN A 508 24.64 14.06 9.84
CA ASN A 508 24.82 15.22 8.96
C ASN A 508 23.85 16.38 9.28
N ASP A 509 23.53 16.57 10.56
CA ASP A 509 22.65 17.64 11.05
C ASP A 509 23.39 18.97 11.24
N ILE A 510 23.44 19.79 10.19
CA ILE A 510 24.17 21.07 10.21
C ILE A 510 23.59 22.06 11.23
N ASP A 511 22.28 22.04 11.44
CA ASP A 511 21.57 23.02 12.29
C ASP A 511 21.86 22.81 13.78
N LYS A 512 22.20 21.58 14.17
CA LYS A 512 22.46 21.20 15.57
C LYS A 512 23.87 20.66 15.78
N PHE A 513 24.80 21.03 14.91
CA PHE A 513 26.19 20.58 14.98
C PHE A 513 26.86 20.82 16.34
N ASP A 514 26.54 21.93 17.00
CA ASP A 514 27.10 22.32 18.31
C ASP A 514 26.25 21.85 19.52
N ASP A 515 25.15 21.12 19.28
CA ASP A 515 24.30 20.56 20.35
C ASP A 515 25.02 19.38 21.02
N VAL A 516 25.11 19.39 22.36
CA VAL A 516 25.79 18.36 23.17
C VAL A 516 24.99 18.03 24.44
N GLU A 517 23.68 18.25 24.40
CA GLU A 517 22.78 17.89 25.49
C GLU A 517 22.56 16.37 25.59
N ASN A 518 21.94 15.90 26.68
CA ASN A 518 21.59 14.47 26.78
C ASN A 518 20.58 14.08 25.71
N ASP A 519 20.83 12.96 25.04
CA ASP A 519 19.93 12.48 23.98
C ASP A 519 18.65 11.86 24.56
N LEU A 520 18.69 11.36 25.80
CA LEU A 520 17.53 10.87 26.53
C LEU A 520 17.19 11.80 27.70
N LYS A 521 15.92 12.21 27.81
CA LYS A 521 15.42 13.08 28.87
C LYS A 521 14.04 12.63 29.35
N PHE A 522 13.68 12.98 30.57
CA PHE A 522 12.30 12.79 31.03
C PHE A 522 11.36 13.78 30.32
N SER A 523 10.27 13.26 29.74
CA SER A 523 9.28 14.05 29.02
C SER A 523 8.37 14.84 29.97
N ASP A 524 7.81 15.96 29.48
CA ASP A 524 6.76 16.73 30.17
C ASP A 524 5.45 15.94 30.36
N LEU A 525 5.30 14.80 29.69
CA LEU A 525 4.18 13.86 29.89
C LEU A 525 4.18 13.22 31.30
N ASN A 526 5.30 13.29 32.03
CA ASN A 526 5.43 12.78 33.39
C ASN A 526 4.72 13.67 34.44
N GLN A 527 3.42 13.86 34.28
CA GLN A 527 2.64 14.70 35.20
C GLN A 527 2.67 14.14 36.64
N GLY A 528 2.96 15.04 37.58
CA GLY A 528 3.10 14.72 39.01
C GLY A 528 4.47 14.16 39.40
N PHE A 529 5.42 14.06 38.46
CA PHE A 529 6.83 13.84 38.80
C PHE A 529 7.53 15.18 39.10
N THR A 530 8.45 15.14 40.06
CA THR A 530 9.51 16.14 40.19
C THR A 530 10.69 15.68 39.36
N ILE A 531 10.93 16.38 38.25
CA ILE A 531 11.93 16.04 37.23
C ILE A 531 13.16 16.93 37.41
N SER A 532 14.33 16.32 37.34
CA SER A 532 15.63 16.96 37.10
C SER A 532 16.22 16.39 35.80
N GLU A 533 17.39 16.88 35.38
CA GLU A 533 18.04 16.44 34.14
C GLU A 533 18.21 14.90 34.05
N MET A 534 18.62 14.25 35.14
CA MET A 534 18.93 12.81 35.18
C MET A 534 17.99 11.99 36.05
N THR A 535 17.05 12.61 36.77
CA THR A 535 16.16 11.90 37.71
C THR A 535 14.72 12.34 37.60
N ALA A 536 13.77 11.42 37.77
CA ALA A 536 12.35 11.74 37.96
C ALA A 536 11.83 11.04 39.21
N SER A 537 11.14 11.77 40.08
CA SER A 537 10.62 11.24 41.35
C SER A 537 9.13 11.54 41.54
N LYS A 538 8.38 10.61 42.13
CA LYS A 538 6.93 10.77 42.37
C LYS A 538 6.52 10.11 43.68
N GLN A 539 5.68 10.81 44.44
CA GLN A 539 5.06 10.27 45.65
C GLN A 539 3.95 9.27 45.27
N LEU A 540 3.89 8.16 45.98
CA LEU A 540 2.97 7.05 45.71
C LEU A 540 2.07 6.77 46.92
N SER A 541 1.06 5.94 46.69
CA SER A 541 0.23 5.35 47.74
C SER A 541 -0.27 3.98 47.30
N GLY A 542 -0.61 3.10 48.25
CA GLY A 542 -1.10 1.74 47.94
C GLY A 542 -0.01 0.67 47.93
N LYS A 543 -0.43 -0.60 47.80
CA LYS A 543 0.43 -1.79 47.93
C LYS A 543 0.99 -2.25 46.59
N SER A 544 0.12 -2.68 45.67
CA SER A 544 0.53 -3.14 44.34
C SER A 544 0.01 -2.20 43.25
N GLN A 545 0.92 -1.70 42.42
CA GLN A 545 0.63 -0.73 41.36
C GLN A 545 1.69 -0.77 40.26
N THR A 546 1.32 -0.26 39.09
CA THR A 546 2.26 0.00 37.99
C THR A 546 2.44 1.50 37.85
N VAL A 547 3.69 1.95 37.71
CA VAL A 547 4.04 3.35 37.48
C VAL A 547 4.77 3.47 36.14
N GLU A 548 4.28 4.37 35.29
CA GLU A 548 4.90 4.66 34.00
C GLU A 548 5.75 5.93 34.07
N ALA A 549 6.89 5.89 33.38
CA ALA A 549 7.72 7.05 33.06
C ALA A 549 7.87 7.19 31.55
N TYR A 550 7.77 8.42 31.06
CA TYR A 550 7.87 8.77 29.65
C TYR A 550 9.21 9.45 29.36
N ILE A 551 9.96 8.92 28.40
CA ILE A 551 11.33 9.35 28.10
C ILE A 551 11.36 9.85 26.67
N VAL A 552 11.75 11.10 26.46
CA VAL A 552 11.93 11.68 25.12
C VAL A 552 13.35 11.44 24.63
N CYS A 553 13.45 11.05 23.36
CA CYS A 553 14.69 10.83 22.62
C CYS A 553 14.95 12.03 21.69
N ASN A 554 16.19 12.52 21.62
CA ASN A 554 16.59 13.68 20.82
C ASN A 554 17.52 13.32 19.66
N ASP A 555 18.02 12.08 19.57
CA ASP A 555 18.97 11.63 18.56
C ASP A 555 18.59 10.25 18.00
N TYR A 556 18.86 9.99 16.72
CA TYR A 556 18.57 8.69 16.10
C TYR A 556 19.50 7.55 16.54
N GLY A 557 20.62 7.85 17.16
CA GLY A 557 21.57 6.92 17.77
C GLY A 557 21.57 7.01 19.29
N ALA A 558 20.57 7.64 19.92
CA ALA A 558 20.53 7.80 21.36
C ALA A 558 20.64 6.45 22.08
N PHE A 559 21.45 6.39 23.13
CA PHE A 559 21.54 5.23 24.01
C PHE A 559 21.63 5.66 25.47
N GLY A 560 21.24 4.76 26.37
CA GLY A 560 21.42 4.93 27.80
C GLY A 560 20.77 3.82 28.60
N ARG A 561 20.89 3.93 29.92
CA ARG A 561 20.35 2.98 30.90
C ARG A 561 19.38 3.69 31.84
N LEU A 562 18.32 3.00 32.24
CA LEU A 562 17.34 3.52 33.19
C LEU A 562 17.14 2.54 34.35
N GLY A 563 17.41 3.01 35.56
CA GLY A 563 17.08 2.29 36.80
C GLY A 563 15.89 2.92 37.52
N ALA A 564 15.22 2.12 38.35
CA ALA A 564 14.18 2.61 39.25
C ALA A 564 14.37 2.09 40.67
N THR A 565 13.96 2.91 41.65
CA THR A 565 13.96 2.55 43.07
C THR A 565 12.64 2.96 43.71
N VAL A 566 12.13 2.16 44.66
CA VAL A 566 10.86 2.40 45.35
C VAL A 566 11.08 2.38 46.86
N LYS A 567 10.49 3.34 47.56
CA LYS A 567 10.56 3.45 49.02
C LYS A 567 9.34 2.80 49.68
N VAL A 568 9.57 1.87 50.59
CA VAL A 568 8.53 1.18 51.39
C VAL A 568 8.99 1.12 52.84
N LYS A 569 8.17 1.62 53.78
CA LYS A 569 8.52 1.71 55.22
C LYS A 569 9.86 2.41 55.47
N GLY A 570 10.15 3.48 54.74
CA GLY A 570 11.42 4.20 54.86
C GLY A 570 12.64 3.55 54.17
N VAL A 571 12.52 2.32 53.64
CA VAL A 571 13.63 1.57 53.00
C VAL A 571 13.48 1.62 51.47
N TRP A 572 14.59 1.82 50.76
CA TRP A 572 14.63 1.81 49.29
C TRP A 572 14.89 0.41 48.75
N TYR A 573 14.08 0.00 47.79
CA TYR A 573 14.18 -1.25 47.04
C TYR A 573 14.50 -0.92 45.58
N THR A 574 15.48 -1.62 44.99
CA THR A 574 15.88 -1.43 43.59
C THR A 574 15.01 -2.31 42.70
N ALA A 575 14.57 -1.77 41.57
CA ALA A 575 13.87 -2.55 40.56
C ALA A 575 14.85 -3.46 39.82
N GLU A 576 14.47 -4.71 39.63
CA GLU A 576 15.16 -5.66 38.75
C GLU A 576 14.55 -5.57 37.33
N ALA A 577 15.36 -5.59 36.28
CA ALA A 577 14.86 -5.65 34.92
C ALA A 577 14.15 -6.98 34.67
N ASP A 578 12.94 -6.93 34.11
CA ASP A 578 12.08 -8.10 34.01
C ASP A 578 12.79 -9.28 33.32
N GLY A 579 12.85 -10.42 34.02
CA GLY A 579 13.55 -11.63 33.56
C GLY A 579 15.05 -11.68 33.82
N THR A 580 15.67 -10.65 34.43
CA THR A 580 17.11 -10.59 34.74
C THR A 580 17.35 -9.99 36.15
N PRO A 581 18.51 -10.25 36.79
CA PRO A 581 18.86 -9.61 38.06
C PRO A 581 19.43 -8.19 37.88
N ASP A 582 19.40 -7.63 36.66
CA ASP A 582 20.05 -6.35 36.38
C ASP A 582 19.25 -5.18 36.99
N PRO A 583 19.90 -4.17 37.60
CA PRO A 583 19.21 -3.08 38.28
C PRO A 583 18.72 -1.96 37.33
N PHE A 584 18.82 -2.16 36.02
CA PHE A 584 18.46 -1.20 34.99
C PHE A 584 18.03 -1.91 33.71
N ILE A 585 17.30 -1.17 32.87
CA ILE A 585 17.06 -1.52 31.46
C ILE A 585 17.92 -0.63 30.55
N THR A 586 18.11 -1.04 29.30
CA THR A 586 18.71 -0.22 28.23
C THR A 586 17.63 0.44 27.38
N ILE A 587 17.92 1.67 26.93
CA ILE A 587 17.07 2.45 26.01
C ILE A 587 17.98 2.96 24.89
N PRO A 588 17.84 2.49 23.64
CA PRO A 588 16.97 1.37 23.21
C PRO A 588 17.42 0.04 23.83
N VAL A 589 16.69 -1.04 23.52
CA VAL A 589 17.11 -2.39 23.89
C VAL A 589 18.44 -2.71 23.23
N ASP A 590 19.48 -2.79 24.07
CA ASP A 590 20.86 -3.15 23.72
C ASP A 590 21.35 -4.11 24.82
N LEU A 591 21.43 -5.40 24.51
CA LEU A 591 21.83 -6.44 25.48
C LEU A 591 23.30 -6.84 25.31
N ASN A 592 23.93 -6.45 24.20
CA ASN A 592 25.33 -6.75 23.92
C ASN A 592 26.26 -5.56 24.21
N ASP A 593 25.70 -4.44 24.67
CA ASP A 593 26.37 -3.21 25.12
C ASP A 593 27.23 -2.57 24.03
N ASN A 594 26.78 -2.65 22.78
CA ASN A 594 27.47 -2.06 21.63
C ASN A 594 26.90 -0.70 21.18
N LYS A 595 25.92 -0.16 21.92
CA LYS A 595 25.21 1.11 21.70
C LYS A 595 24.29 1.11 20.50
N ILE A 596 23.92 -0.05 19.99
CA ILE A 596 23.04 -0.24 18.84
C ILE A 596 21.83 -1.06 19.30
N ALA A 597 20.64 -0.71 18.83
CA ALA A 597 19.46 -1.51 19.16
C ALA A 597 19.58 -2.94 18.60
N ASP A 598 19.43 -3.94 19.48
CA ASP A 598 19.45 -5.37 19.18
C ASP A 598 18.52 -5.72 18.00
N SER A 599 17.34 -5.08 17.92
CA SER A 599 16.37 -5.32 16.85
C SER A 599 16.87 -4.87 15.49
N TRP A 600 17.51 -3.70 15.39
CA TRP A 600 18.11 -3.23 14.15
C TRP A 600 19.27 -4.12 13.72
N GLU A 601 20.10 -4.57 14.65
CA GLU A 601 21.20 -5.47 14.32
C GLU A 601 20.73 -6.82 13.78
N LYS A 602 19.68 -7.40 14.39
CA LYS A 602 19.06 -8.65 13.93
C LYS A 602 18.46 -8.49 12.54
N GLN A 603 17.75 -7.38 12.28
CA GLN A 603 17.18 -7.06 10.98
C GLN A 603 18.27 -6.93 9.89
N ASN A 604 19.44 -6.41 10.25
CA ASN A 604 20.57 -6.20 9.34
C ASN A 604 21.59 -7.35 9.33
N ASN A 605 21.34 -8.44 10.05
CA ASN A 605 22.24 -9.61 10.19
C ASN A 605 23.64 -9.27 10.74
N VAL A 606 23.72 -8.30 11.66
CA VAL A 606 24.97 -7.85 12.29
C VAL A 606 24.94 -7.95 13.82
N TYR A 607 23.99 -8.70 14.38
CA TYR A 607 23.89 -8.91 15.84
C TYR A 607 25.20 -9.43 16.44
N GLY A 608 25.68 -8.73 17.47
CA GLY A 608 26.94 -9.05 18.17
C GLY A 608 28.20 -8.58 17.43
N LYS A 609 28.07 -7.78 16.37
CA LYS A 609 29.19 -7.03 15.80
C LYS A 609 29.45 -5.79 16.65
N PRO A 610 30.71 -5.37 16.84
CA PRO A 610 31.00 -4.17 17.60
C PRO A 610 30.51 -2.92 16.85
N GLY A 611 30.25 -1.85 17.60
CA GLY A 611 29.73 -0.61 17.01
C GLY A 611 30.67 0.07 16.00
N ASP A 612 31.96 -0.26 15.99
CA ASP A 612 32.98 0.28 15.08
C ASP A 612 33.23 -0.57 13.81
N TRP A 613 32.48 -1.67 13.65
CA TRP A 613 32.58 -2.58 12.50
C TRP A 613 32.19 -1.88 11.18
N ASP A 614 32.97 -2.07 10.11
CA ASP A 614 32.84 -1.41 8.77
C ASP A 614 33.39 -2.39 7.72
N GLU A 615 32.85 -3.62 7.68
CA GLU A 615 33.33 -4.61 6.71
C GLU A 615 32.50 -4.63 5.42
N ASP A 616 31.23 -4.21 5.47
CA ASP A 616 30.33 -4.02 4.34
C ASP A 616 30.56 -5.06 3.24
N PRO A 617 30.40 -6.36 3.58
CA PRO A 617 31.01 -7.43 2.83
C PRO A 617 30.54 -7.49 1.38
N ASN A 618 29.40 -6.89 1.06
CA ASN A 618 28.87 -6.86 -0.29
C ASN A 618 29.00 -5.47 -0.93
N PRO A 619 29.38 -5.39 -2.21
CA PRO A 619 29.83 -6.49 -3.05
C PRO A 619 31.24 -7.00 -2.65
N LYS A 620 31.45 -8.30 -2.79
CA LYS A 620 32.73 -8.97 -2.47
C LYS A 620 33.79 -8.75 -3.56
N GLY A 621 35.05 -8.68 -3.14
CA GLY A 621 36.22 -8.71 -4.05
C GLY A 621 36.54 -7.39 -4.74
N GLN A 622 36.05 -6.28 -4.20
CA GLN A 622 36.49 -4.92 -4.53
C GLN A 622 37.77 -4.55 -3.75
N ALA A 623 38.27 -3.32 -3.91
CA ALA A 623 39.61 -2.96 -3.45
C ALA A 623 39.76 -3.05 -1.93
N LYS A 624 38.69 -2.72 -1.20
CA LYS A 624 38.59 -2.79 0.25
C LYS A 624 37.24 -3.33 0.68
N ASN A 625 37.21 -3.86 1.90
CA ASN A 625 35.98 -4.03 2.67
C ASN A 625 35.60 -2.69 3.32
N GLY A 626 34.35 -2.58 3.73
CA GLY A 626 33.82 -1.35 4.29
C GLY A 626 33.56 -0.30 3.23
N ASP A 627 32.90 0.75 3.66
CA ASP A 627 32.67 1.96 2.88
C ASP A 627 33.05 3.24 3.66
N GLY A 628 33.59 3.05 4.87
CA GLY A 628 34.05 4.11 5.74
C GLY A 628 33.08 4.43 6.87
N MET A 629 31.85 3.90 6.87
CA MET A 629 30.86 4.06 7.94
C MET A 629 30.93 2.90 8.95
N THR A 630 30.89 3.22 10.24
CA THR A 630 30.82 2.19 11.29
C THR A 630 29.38 1.68 11.42
N ASN A 631 29.20 0.49 11.98
CA ASN A 631 27.90 -0.08 12.29
C ASN A 631 27.03 0.87 13.13
N TYR A 632 27.64 1.60 14.08
CA TYR A 632 26.95 2.64 14.86
C TYR A 632 26.54 3.85 14.00
N GLU A 633 27.37 4.23 13.01
CA GLU A 633 27.02 5.32 12.10
C GLU A 633 25.90 4.93 11.14
N GLU A 634 25.96 3.72 10.60
CA GLU A 634 24.90 3.20 9.74
C GLU A 634 23.59 3.06 10.51
N TYR A 635 23.67 2.62 11.77
CA TYR A 635 22.57 2.67 12.70
C TYR A 635 22.07 4.10 12.88
N ARG A 636 22.88 5.05 13.37
CA ARG A 636 22.46 6.43 13.67
C ARG A 636 21.93 7.18 12.44
N GLY A 637 22.47 6.88 11.26
CA GLY A 637 21.92 7.27 9.98
C GLY A 637 22.16 8.72 9.58
N PHE A 638 21.66 9.04 8.38
CA PHE A 638 21.88 10.29 7.66
C PHE A 638 20.55 10.82 7.12
N PHE A 639 20.43 12.14 7.01
CA PHE A 639 19.45 12.73 6.10
C PHE A 639 19.97 12.71 4.66
N VAL A 640 19.21 12.10 3.78
CA VAL A 640 19.49 12.01 2.34
C VAL A 640 18.38 12.71 1.56
N SER A 641 18.65 13.14 0.33
CA SER A 641 17.61 13.72 -0.52
C SER A 641 16.61 12.62 -0.94
N ASP A 642 15.33 12.98 -1.02
CA ASP A 642 14.26 12.12 -1.54
C ASP A 642 14.17 12.15 -3.09
N GLY A 643 15.16 12.76 -3.76
CA GLY A 643 15.14 13.01 -5.21
C GLY A 643 14.48 14.34 -5.60
N SER A 644 13.86 15.04 -4.65
CA SER A 644 13.35 16.40 -4.79
C SER A 644 14.24 17.41 -4.06
N ASP A 645 13.69 18.56 -3.65
CA ASP A 645 14.37 19.51 -2.76
C ASP A 645 14.18 19.14 -1.27
N GLY A 646 13.46 18.04 -1.01
CA GLY A 646 13.24 17.46 0.31
C GLY A 646 14.34 16.50 0.75
N SER A 647 14.28 16.13 2.04
CA SER A 647 15.18 15.17 2.64
C SER A 647 14.48 14.29 3.67
N GLU A 648 15.01 13.08 3.86
CA GLU A 648 14.51 12.09 4.80
C GLU A 648 15.65 11.44 5.56
N HIS A 649 15.41 11.07 6.83
CA HIS A 649 16.34 10.25 7.59
C HIS A 649 16.33 8.83 7.07
N LYS A 650 17.52 8.24 6.88
CA LYS A 650 17.70 6.82 6.64
C LYS A 650 18.84 6.27 7.50
N ARG A 651 18.60 5.11 8.10
CA ARG A 651 19.66 4.22 8.59
C ARG A 651 20.25 3.48 7.39
N MET A 652 21.57 3.28 7.36
CA MET A 652 22.29 2.61 6.26
C MET A 652 22.33 1.09 6.47
N THR A 653 22.91 0.35 5.53
CA THR A 653 22.89 -1.12 5.52
C THR A 653 24.29 -1.72 5.72
N PRO A 654 24.62 -2.23 6.91
CA PRO A 654 25.99 -2.67 7.26
C PRO A 654 26.50 -3.87 6.45
N MET A 655 25.63 -4.53 5.70
CA MET A 655 26.00 -5.65 4.83
C MET A 655 26.39 -5.21 3.41
N GLN A 656 26.22 -3.94 3.06
CA GLN A 656 26.20 -3.44 1.69
C GLN A 656 26.91 -2.08 1.59
N LYS A 657 28.04 -2.02 0.87
CA LYS A 657 28.75 -0.76 0.62
C LYS A 657 27.83 0.27 -0.02
N GLU A 658 27.99 1.52 0.39
CA GLU A 658 27.26 2.67 -0.14
C GLU A 658 28.15 3.86 -0.49
N ILE A 659 27.63 4.75 -1.33
CA ILE A 659 28.24 6.06 -1.64
C ILE A 659 27.22 7.18 -1.52
N PHE A 660 27.73 8.39 -1.29
CA PHE A 660 26.94 9.61 -1.36
C PHE A 660 27.32 10.44 -2.57
N ILE A 661 26.31 10.97 -3.26
CA ILE A 661 26.46 11.82 -4.44
C ILE A 661 25.80 13.17 -4.18
N ILE A 662 26.51 14.26 -4.41
CA ILE A 662 25.91 15.59 -4.55
C ILE A 662 25.68 15.80 -6.03
N ASP A 663 24.43 15.98 -6.45
CA ASP A 663 24.06 16.20 -7.84
C ASP A 663 22.83 17.12 -7.93
N GLU A 664 23.09 18.43 -7.90
CA GLU A 664 22.05 19.46 -8.02
C GLU A 664 21.35 19.44 -9.39
N SER A 665 22.01 18.86 -10.41
CA SER A 665 21.48 18.77 -11.77
C SER A 665 20.67 17.50 -12.04
N LYS A 666 20.66 16.56 -11.09
CA LYS A 666 19.90 15.30 -11.14
C LYS A 666 20.17 14.48 -12.41
N ILE A 667 21.42 14.43 -12.83
CA ILE A 667 21.92 13.68 -14.00
C ILE A 667 22.48 12.30 -13.62
N PHE A 668 22.76 12.04 -12.35
CA PHE A 668 23.29 10.78 -11.83
C PHE A 668 22.18 9.73 -11.67
N SER A 669 22.37 8.55 -12.24
CA SER A 669 21.46 7.41 -12.06
C SER A 669 21.98 6.45 -10.98
N THR A 670 21.31 6.40 -9.83
CA THR A 670 21.62 5.45 -8.75
C THR A 670 21.45 4.00 -9.22
N ALA A 671 20.43 3.71 -10.03
CA ALA A 671 20.19 2.39 -10.60
C ALA A 671 21.31 1.95 -11.57
N SER A 672 21.80 2.85 -12.44
CA SER A 672 22.92 2.55 -13.34
C SER A 672 24.19 2.26 -12.55
N TRP A 673 24.46 3.05 -11.51
CA TRP A 673 25.61 2.86 -10.63
C TRP A 673 25.56 1.52 -9.89
N GLU A 674 24.44 1.21 -9.26
CA GLU A 674 24.27 -0.04 -8.50
C GLU A 674 24.34 -1.25 -9.44
N ALA A 675 23.78 -1.18 -10.65
CA ALA A 675 23.89 -2.25 -11.63
C ALA A 675 25.33 -2.50 -12.11
N ALA A 676 26.11 -1.42 -12.25
CA ALA A 676 27.48 -1.48 -12.72
C ALA A 676 28.47 -1.94 -11.63
N THR A 677 28.24 -1.53 -10.38
CA THR A 677 29.18 -1.66 -9.25
C THR A 677 28.72 -2.61 -8.16
N GLY A 678 27.43 -2.89 -8.06
CA GLY A 678 26.80 -3.53 -6.91
C GLY A 678 26.82 -2.68 -5.65
N ILE A 679 27.15 -1.38 -5.71
CA ILE A 679 27.23 -0.47 -4.56
C ILE A 679 26.01 0.45 -4.59
N LYS A 680 25.35 0.64 -3.45
CA LYS A 680 24.17 1.50 -3.37
C LYS A 680 24.59 2.97 -3.34
N ALA A 681 23.76 3.86 -3.89
CA ALA A 681 24.05 5.29 -3.93
C ALA A 681 22.89 6.11 -3.38
N TYR A 682 23.20 7.17 -2.63
CA TYR A 682 22.23 8.12 -2.11
C TYR A 682 22.58 9.55 -2.52
N TRP A 683 21.56 10.34 -2.87
CA TRP A 683 21.73 11.75 -3.15
C TRP A 683 21.80 12.58 -1.87
N LEU A 684 22.63 13.62 -1.89
CA LEU A 684 22.74 14.63 -0.86
C LEU A 684 22.47 16.01 -1.44
N LEU A 685 21.79 16.85 -0.65
CA LEU A 685 21.75 18.28 -0.85
C LEU A 685 23.03 18.92 -0.32
N LEU A 686 23.37 20.13 -0.76
CA LEU A 686 24.53 20.84 -0.23
C LEU A 686 24.44 21.12 1.28
N SER A 687 23.23 21.25 1.83
CA SER A 687 22.99 21.39 3.27
C SER A 687 23.31 20.13 4.09
N HIS A 688 23.48 18.97 3.44
CA HIS A 688 23.79 17.70 4.09
C HIS A 688 25.28 17.39 4.18
N VAL A 689 26.15 18.33 3.77
CA VAL A 689 27.60 18.15 3.80
C VAL A 689 28.29 19.35 4.43
N TYR A 690 29.43 19.11 5.06
CA TYR A 690 30.26 20.13 5.67
C TYR A 690 31.57 20.31 4.88
N GLY A 691 32.06 21.55 4.84
CA GLY A 691 33.35 21.93 4.27
C GLY A 691 34.39 22.12 5.37
N SER A 692 35.64 21.73 5.14
CA SER A 692 36.70 21.83 6.15
C SER A 692 36.97 23.29 6.56
N LYS A 693 36.35 23.72 7.66
CA LYS A 693 36.45 25.01 8.38
C LYS A 693 35.82 26.24 7.69
N GLY A 694 34.58 26.54 8.08
CA GLY A 694 34.07 27.92 8.13
C GLY A 694 33.45 28.48 6.85
N GLY A 695 32.20 28.10 6.57
CA GLY A 695 31.14 29.04 6.14
C GLY A 695 31.34 29.90 4.88
N ALA A 696 31.98 29.45 3.80
CA ALA A 696 31.98 30.19 2.53
C ALA A 696 31.67 29.28 1.33
N GLU A 697 30.50 29.50 0.69
CA GLU A 697 29.96 28.83 -0.52
C GLU A 697 30.94 28.64 -1.71
N GLN A 698 32.14 29.19 -1.65
CA GLN A 698 33.13 29.21 -2.72
C GLN A 698 34.22 28.13 -2.62
N ASP A 699 34.32 27.37 -1.52
CA ASP A 699 35.38 26.36 -1.38
C ASP A 699 34.99 25.01 -2.03
N GLN A 700 35.82 24.47 -2.92
CA GLN A 700 35.58 23.22 -3.68
C GLN A 700 35.66 21.94 -2.79
N ASN A 701 35.60 22.09 -1.47
CA ASN A 701 35.86 21.04 -0.47
C ASN A 701 34.60 20.63 0.34
N TYR A 702 33.39 21.07 -0.04
CA TYR A 702 32.12 20.69 0.60
C TYR A 702 31.70 19.27 0.25
N LYS A 703 32.09 18.31 1.10
CA LYS A 703 31.73 16.90 0.87
C LYS A 703 31.82 16.01 2.08
N TRP A 704 32.21 16.52 3.26
CA TRP A 704 32.26 15.67 4.45
C TRP A 704 30.83 15.43 4.93
N VAL A 705 30.40 14.16 5.01
CA VAL A 705 29.00 13.82 5.26
C VAL A 705 28.75 13.58 6.74
N ASN A 706 29.52 12.72 7.39
CA ASN A 706 29.33 12.33 8.79
C ASN A 706 30.01 13.30 9.78
N PHE A 707 29.76 14.60 9.64
CA PHE A 707 30.45 15.62 10.41
C PHE A 707 30.00 15.70 11.88
N CYS A 708 28.76 15.31 12.20
CA CYS A 708 28.21 15.26 13.54
C CYS A 708 28.76 14.06 14.35
N ARG A 709 30.07 14.07 14.61
CA ARG A 709 30.77 12.96 15.27
C ARG A 709 30.61 12.99 16.79
N GLY A 710 30.18 11.87 17.36
CA GLY A 710 30.27 11.52 18.78
C GLY A 710 30.92 10.13 18.93
N ASN A 711 30.13 9.11 19.21
CA ASN A 711 30.57 7.70 19.21
C ASN A 711 30.92 7.18 17.80
N ALA A 712 30.53 7.93 16.76
CA ALA A 712 30.90 7.74 15.36
C ALA A 712 32.43 7.85 15.12
N GLN A 713 33.05 6.79 14.61
CA GLN A 713 34.51 6.73 14.36
C GLN A 713 34.90 6.71 12.88
N GLY A 714 33.95 6.47 11.98
CA GLY A 714 34.19 6.39 10.54
C GLY A 714 34.35 7.75 9.87
N SER A 715 34.74 7.75 8.61
CA SER A 715 34.91 8.96 7.81
C SER A 715 34.18 8.73 6.50
N LYS A 716 33.31 9.66 6.10
CA LYS A 716 32.52 9.51 4.88
C LYS A 716 32.43 10.81 4.09
N PHE A 717 32.72 10.74 2.80
CA PHE A 717 32.66 11.86 1.88
C PHE A 717 31.72 11.57 0.70
N ALA A 718 31.14 12.63 0.15
CA ALA A 718 30.34 12.55 -1.06
C ALA A 718 31.17 12.85 -2.31
N VAL A 719 30.78 12.27 -3.43
CA VAL A 719 31.26 12.68 -4.75
C VAL A 719 30.44 13.88 -5.21
N ASN A 720 31.11 14.99 -5.52
CA ASN A 720 30.47 16.23 -5.93
C ASN A 720 30.38 16.30 -7.46
N LEU A 721 29.22 15.96 -8.02
CA LEU A 721 28.95 15.96 -9.45
C LEU A 721 28.42 17.32 -9.91
N LYS A 722 29.06 17.91 -10.93
CA LYS A 722 28.66 19.19 -11.53
C LYS A 722 28.43 19.04 -13.02
N LYS A 723 27.24 19.42 -13.46
CA LYS A 723 26.93 19.64 -14.87
C LYS A 723 27.33 21.06 -15.26
N ILE A 724 28.09 21.20 -16.34
CA ILE A 724 28.43 22.50 -16.92
C ILE A 724 27.62 22.71 -18.19
N ASP A 725 26.84 23.78 -18.21
CA ASP A 725 26.21 24.27 -19.43
C ASP A 725 27.25 25.03 -20.25
N GLY A 726 27.35 24.72 -21.54
CA GLY A 726 28.40 25.23 -22.42
C GLY A 726 29.65 24.36 -22.47
N THR A 727 30.65 24.88 -23.18
CA THR A 727 31.88 24.18 -23.53
C THR A 727 33.09 24.64 -22.71
N ALA A 728 33.04 25.84 -22.10
CA ALA A 728 34.13 26.35 -21.28
C ALA A 728 34.20 25.64 -19.93
N ASP A 729 35.39 25.27 -19.47
CA ASP A 729 35.59 24.74 -18.11
C ASP A 729 35.73 25.90 -17.12
N PRO A 730 34.75 26.14 -16.24
CA PRO A 730 34.81 27.27 -15.30
C PRO A 730 35.86 27.09 -14.21
N TYR A 731 36.36 25.87 -13.99
CA TYR A 731 37.35 25.57 -12.97
C TYR A 731 38.79 25.59 -13.49
N GLY A 732 38.98 25.70 -14.82
CA GLY A 732 40.29 25.85 -15.46
C GLY A 732 41.18 24.60 -15.41
N TYR A 733 40.63 23.42 -15.13
CA TYR A 733 41.39 22.16 -15.13
C TYR A 733 41.65 21.67 -16.56
N HIS A 734 40.68 21.80 -17.46
CA HIS A 734 40.74 21.26 -18.82
C HIS A 734 40.13 22.21 -19.87
N ASN A 735 40.99 22.92 -20.59
CA ASN A 735 40.61 23.82 -21.70
C ASN A 735 40.41 23.08 -23.03
N ASP A 736 40.82 21.82 -23.13
CA ASP A 736 40.58 20.99 -24.31
C ASP A 736 39.09 20.58 -24.39
N GLN A 737 38.46 20.94 -25.50
CA GLN A 737 37.04 20.69 -25.77
C GLN A 737 36.74 19.23 -26.12
N GLY A 738 37.78 18.41 -26.38
CA GLY A 738 37.65 16.96 -26.55
C GLY A 738 37.42 16.18 -25.25
N ILE A 739 37.60 16.82 -24.10
CA ILE A 739 37.39 16.20 -22.78
C ILE A 739 35.92 16.35 -22.39
N LEU A 740 35.18 15.25 -22.43
CA LEU A 740 33.71 15.20 -22.23
C LEU A 740 33.29 15.35 -20.75
N GLY A 741 34.17 14.97 -19.84
CA GLY A 741 34.05 15.06 -18.39
C GLY A 741 35.41 14.81 -17.75
N TYR A 742 35.53 15.12 -16.46
CA TYR A 742 36.74 14.80 -15.69
C TYR A 742 36.44 14.67 -14.20
N ASN A 743 37.28 13.91 -13.50
CA ASN A 743 37.36 13.90 -12.05
C ASN A 743 38.66 14.57 -11.56
N ALA A 744 38.54 15.61 -10.73
CA ALA A 744 39.67 16.31 -10.14
C ALA A 744 40.16 15.56 -8.89
N GLY A 745 40.91 14.47 -9.13
CA GLY A 745 41.49 13.60 -8.10
C GLY A 745 41.43 12.13 -8.52
N THR A 746 42.08 11.25 -7.76
CA THR A 746 41.91 9.80 -7.92
C THR A 746 42.05 9.15 -6.56
N GLY A 747 41.22 8.15 -6.27
CA GLY A 747 41.12 7.51 -4.97
C GLY A 747 39.66 7.40 -4.54
N PRO A 748 39.41 6.98 -3.28
CA PRO A 748 38.06 7.03 -2.70
C PRO A 748 37.56 8.49 -2.60
N PRO A 749 36.24 8.71 -2.40
CA PRO A 749 35.60 10.02 -2.43
C PRO A 749 36.30 11.14 -1.60
N LYS A 750 36.97 10.80 -0.49
CA LYS A 750 37.79 11.75 0.29
C LYS A 750 38.87 12.47 -0.55
N ASN A 751 39.38 11.85 -1.61
CA ASN A 751 40.44 12.40 -2.45
C ASN A 751 39.92 13.21 -3.65
N THR A 752 38.61 13.24 -3.87
CA THR A 752 38.00 13.77 -5.12
C THR A 752 37.44 15.15 -4.88
N LYS A 753 37.97 16.20 -5.52
CA LYS A 753 37.48 17.57 -5.26
C LYS A 753 36.11 17.80 -5.90
N ILE A 754 36.04 17.47 -7.19
CA ILE A 754 34.87 17.70 -8.03
C ILE A 754 34.91 16.71 -9.20
N THR A 755 33.72 16.31 -9.64
CA THR A 755 33.50 15.50 -10.83
C THR A 755 32.63 16.30 -11.79
N VAL A 756 33.10 16.54 -13.01
CA VAL A 756 32.52 17.52 -13.93
C VAL A 756 32.07 16.85 -15.22
N MET A 757 30.91 17.25 -15.72
CA MET A 757 30.32 16.77 -16.97
C MET A 757 29.98 17.92 -17.92
N PHE A 758 30.25 17.75 -19.22
CA PHE A 758 29.97 18.74 -20.25
C PHE A 758 29.03 18.17 -21.33
N PRO A 759 27.70 18.22 -21.15
CA PRO A 759 26.75 17.74 -22.16
C PRO A 759 26.92 18.38 -23.54
N ASP A 760 27.30 19.67 -23.61
CA ASP A 760 27.53 20.36 -24.88
C ASP A 760 28.82 19.90 -25.58
N ARG A 761 29.84 19.47 -24.84
CA ARG A 761 31.03 18.84 -25.45
C ARG A 761 30.67 17.46 -26.02
N ILE A 762 29.85 16.68 -25.31
CA ILE A 762 29.32 15.40 -25.81
C ILE A 762 28.54 15.61 -27.11
N ARG A 763 27.62 16.60 -27.13
CA ARG A 763 26.87 16.97 -28.33
C ARG A 763 27.78 17.33 -29.51
N ASN A 764 28.76 18.20 -29.28
CA ASN A 764 29.70 18.61 -30.32
C ASN A 764 30.54 17.43 -30.83
N TRP A 765 30.92 16.52 -29.94
CA TRP A 765 31.66 15.32 -30.29
C TRP A 765 30.85 14.37 -31.19
N PHE A 766 29.55 14.18 -30.92
CA PHE A 766 28.65 13.44 -31.81
C PHE A 766 28.58 14.08 -33.21
N LEU A 767 28.38 15.40 -33.27
CA LEU A 767 28.28 16.12 -34.55
C LEU A 767 29.58 16.04 -35.36
N ALA A 768 30.73 16.26 -34.71
CA ALA A 768 32.05 16.11 -35.33
C ALA A 768 32.30 14.69 -35.84
N SER A 769 31.88 13.68 -35.07
CA SER A 769 31.96 12.27 -35.48
C SER A 769 31.11 11.98 -36.72
N ALA A 770 29.90 12.54 -36.81
CA ALA A 770 29.04 12.40 -37.99
C ALA A 770 29.66 13.02 -39.25
N ASP A 771 30.31 14.17 -39.11
CA ASP A 771 31.01 14.82 -40.23
C ASP A 771 32.26 14.03 -40.66
N SER A 772 33.02 13.50 -39.71
CA SER A 772 34.17 12.61 -39.96
C SER A 772 33.76 11.32 -40.69
N MET A 773 32.65 10.69 -40.27
CA MET A 773 32.09 9.52 -40.95
C MET A 773 31.61 9.86 -42.37
N ALA A 774 30.97 11.01 -42.57
CA ALA A 774 30.55 11.47 -43.88
C ALA A 774 31.75 11.67 -44.83
N ALA A 775 32.83 12.28 -44.35
CA ALA A 775 34.07 12.45 -45.11
C ALA A 775 34.73 11.10 -45.45
N THR A 776 34.68 10.14 -44.54
CA THR A 776 35.22 8.79 -44.75
C THR A 776 34.42 8.01 -45.80
N LEU A 777 33.09 8.11 -45.80
CA LEU A 777 32.23 7.49 -46.82
C LEU A 777 32.49 8.02 -48.24
N ILE A 778 32.97 9.25 -48.39
CA ILE A 778 33.40 9.78 -49.70
C ILE A 778 34.62 9.02 -50.21
N ARG A 779 35.57 8.69 -49.32
CA ARG A 779 36.79 7.95 -49.66
C ARG A 779 36.53 6.45 -49.84
N PHE A 780 35.57 5.90 -49.09
CA PHE A 780 35.21 4.48 -49.10
C PHE A 780 33.71 4.30 -49.39
N PRO A 781 33.29 4.40 -50.67
CA PRO A 781 31.88 4.52 -51.05
C PRO A 781 31.03 3.27 -50.83
N ASN A 782 31.64 2.13 -50.54
CA ASN A 782 30.93 0.88 -50.22
C ASN A 782 30.76 0.66 -48.70
N GLY A 783 31.29 1.55 -47.88
CA GLY A 783 31.45 1.34 -46.43
C GLY A 783 32.92 1.13 -46.06
N PHE A 784 33.19 0.96 -44.76
CA PHE A 784 34.55 0.84 -44.25
C PHE A 784 34.63 -0.08 -43.04
N VAL A 785 35.84 -0.59 -42.77
CA VAL A 785 36.12 -1.46 -41.63
C VAL A 785 36.62 -0.59 -40.48
N ILE A 786 36.00 -0.77 -39.32
CA ILE A 786 36.44 -0.14 -38.10
C ILE A 786 36.84 -1.24 -37.12
N GLU A 787 38.14 -1.32 -36.88
CA GLU A 787 38.68 -2.06 -35.74
C GLU A 787 38.22 -3.55 -35.76
N GLY A 788 38.08 -4.10 -36.97
CA GLY A 788 37.71 -5.50 -37.27
C GLY A 788 36.24 -5.74 -37.68
N VAL A 789 35.36 -4.73 -37.62
CA VAL A 789 33.95 -4.85 -38.02
C VAL A 789 33.70 -4.09 -39.32
N THR A 790 32.98 -4.71 -40.26
CA THR A 790 32.65 -4.10 -41.56
C THR A 790 31.28 -3.45 -41.49
N TYR A 791 31.20 -2.17 -41.85
CA TYR A 791 29.95 -1.44 -41.95
C TYR A 791 29.66 -1.08 -43.40
N SER A 792 28.43 -1.34 -43.85
CA SER A 792 27.97 -0.92 -45.17
C SER A 792 27.74 0.59 -45.20
N LYS A 793 27.81 1.18 -46.41
CA LYS A 793 27.42 2.59 -46.61
C LYS A 793 26.03 2.91 -46.06
N LYS A 794 25.07 1.99 -46.18
CA LYS A 794 23.69 2.21 -45.73
C LYS A 794 23.61 2.37 -44.21
N GLU A 795 24.32 1.52 -43.46
CA GLU A 795 24.35 1.55 -41.99
C GLU A 795 25.01 2.85 -41.50
N VAL A 796 26.16 3.21 -42.07
CA VAL A 796 26.86 4.44 -41.68
C VAL A 796 26.05 5.68 -42.02
N GLN A 797 25.40 5.73 -43.20
CA GLN A 797 24.57 6.86 -43.59
C GLN A 797 23.33 6.99 -42.69
N LYS A 798 22.74 5.88 -42.25
CA LYS A 798 21.63 5.91 -41.28
C LYS A 798 22.08 6.58 -39.98
N LEU A 799 23.20 6.12 -39.41
CA LEU A 799 23.74 6.68 -38.16
C LEU A 799 24.05 8.19 -38.28
N ILE A 800 24.66 8.63 -39.38
CA ILE A 800 24.92 10.05 -39.64
C ILE A 800 23.61 10.86 -39.62
N ASN A 801 22.58 10.38 -40.31
CA ASN A 801 21.29 11.09 -40.40
C ASN A 801 20.61 11.17 -39.03
N GLU A 802 20.74 10.12 -38.22
CA GLU A 802 20.20 10.09 -36.87
C GLU A 802 20.90 11.07 -35.93
N ILE A 803 22.24 11.10 -35.95
CA ILE A 803 23.02 12.09 -35.19
C ILE A 803 22.67 13.52 -35.61
N LYS A 804 22.38 13.75 -36.90
CA LYS A 804 22.00 15.07 -37.42
C LYS A 804 20.53 15.44 -37.16
N THR A 805 19.76 14.54 -36.54
CA THR A 805 18.36 14.80 -36.15
C THR A 805 18.32 15.26 -34.69
N PRO A 806 17.90 16.51 -34.38
CA PRO A 806 18.02 17.08 -33.03
C PRO A 806 17.44 16.20 -31.90
N ALA A 807 16.20 15.73 -32.03
CA ALA A 807 15.57 14.90 -30.99
C ALA A 807 16.28 13.55 -30.77
N LYS A 808 16.84 12.94 -31.83
CA LYS A 808 17.60 11.69 -31.73
C LYS A 808 19.00 11.95 -31.15
N LEU A 809 19.60 13.10 -31.47
CA LEU A 809 20.86 13.54 -30.90
C LEU A 809 20.74 13.75 -29.40
N ASP A 810 19.66 14.35 -28.91
CA ASP A 810 19.44 14.56 -27.48
C ASP A 810 19.44 13.22 -26.71
N VAL A 811 18.74 12.21 -27.21
CA VAL A 811 18.75 10.86 -26.60
C VAL A 811 20.14 10.23 -26.61
N LEU A 812 20.89 10.39 -27.70
CA LEU A 812 22.27 9.89 -27.78
C LEU A 812 23.19 10.62 -26.80
N VAL A 813 23.00 11.94 -26.62
CA VAL A 813 23.74 12.75 -25.64
C VAL A 813 23.42 12.28 -24.23
N ASP A 814 22.16 12.07 -23.88
CA ASP A 814 21.74 11.60 -22.54
C ASP A 814 22.30 10.19 -22.23
N PHE A 815 22.22 9.27 -23.20
CA PHE A 815 22.80 7.94 -23.07
C PHE A 815 24.32 8.00 -22.83
N TRP A 816 25.01 8.88 -23.55
CA TRP A 816 26.45 9.02 -23.41
C TRP A 816 26.85 9.77 -22.14
N LEU A 817 26.00 10.70 -21.70
CA LEU A 817 26.17 11.41 -20.44
C LEU A 817 26.14 10.42 -19.27
N ASP A 818 25.20 9.47 -19.22
CA ASP A 818 25.18 8.41 -18.19
C ASP A 818 26.48 7.59 -18.18
N LEU A 819 26.99 7.21 -19.36
CA LEU A 819 28.25 6.50 -19.49
C LEU A 819 29.45 7.34 -18.99
N CYS A 820 29.52 8.62 -19.35
CA CYS A 820 30.54 9.54 -18.86
C CYS A 820 30.45 9.71 -17.34
N ILE A 821 29.24 9.82 -16.79
CA ILE A 821 29.02 9.91 -15.35
C ILE A 821 29.57 8.67 -14.64
N LEU A 822 29.21 7.47 -15.10
CA LEU A 822 29.76 6.22 -14.55
C LEU A 822 31.29 6.16 -14.66
N HIS A 823 31.86 6.69 -15.75
CA HIS A 823 33.31 6.76 -15.96
C HIS A 823 34.00 7.64 -14.92
N GLU A 824 33.57 8.89 -14.78
CA GLU A 824 34.24 9.84 -13.89
C GLU A 824 33.96 9.57 -12.41
N VAL A 825 32.75 9.10 -12.06
CA VAL A 825 32.45 8.67 -10.69
C VAL A 825 33.26 7.40 -10.33
N ALA A 826 33.59 6.55 -11.31
CA ALA A 826 34.52 5.44 -11.06
C ALA A 826 35.94 5.94 -10.74
N HIS A 827 36.43 7.00 -11.38
CA HIS A 827 37.69 7.66 -10.98
C HIS A 827 37.60 8.22 -9.56
N ALA A 828 36.42 8.71 -9.18
CA ALA A 828 36.13 9.15 -7.83
C ALA A 828 36.04 8.01 -6.80
N CYS A 829 36.05 6.76 -7.26
CA CYS A 829 36.07 5.54 -6.46
C CYS A 829 37.32 4.69 -6.78
N ASN A 830 38.46 5.34 -7.03
CA ASN A 830 39.78 4.74 -7.25
C ASN A 830 39.93 3.81 -8.47
N VAL A 831 38.99 3.81 -9.41
CA VAL A 831 39.15 3.04 -10.65
C VAL A 831 39.97 3.86 -11.65
N PRO A 832 41.18 3.46 -12.05
CA PRO A 832 41.94 4.17 -13.09
C PRO A 832 41.31 3.93 -14.47
N HIS A 833 41.76 4.70 -15.45
CA HIS A 833 41.47 4.40 -16.85
C HIS A 833 41.80 2.95 -17.19
N HIS A 834 41.02 2.36 -18.09
CA HIS A 834 41.33 1.05 -18.65
C HIS A 834 42.76 1.07 -19.24
N GLY A 835 43.54 0.01 -19.06
CA GLY A 835 44.99 0.00 -19.35
C GLY A 835 45.89 0.53 -18.22
N GLY A 836 45.33 0.98 -17.09
CA GLY A 836 46.08 1.36 -15.89
C GLY A 836 46.89 2.66 -16.04
N GLY A 837 46.43 3.58 -16.89
CA GLY A 837 47.12 4.84 -17.20
C GLY A 837 48.14 4.73 -18.34
N ASP A 838 48.37 3.54 -18.90
CA ASP A 838 49.11 3.40 -20.16
C ASP A 838 48.19 3.77 -21.32
N GLU A 839 48.37 5.00 -21.84
CA GLU A 839 47.59 5.57 -22.93
C GLU A 839 47.49 4.64 -24.15
N ASN A 840 48.52 3.82 -24.40
CA ASN A 840 48.58 2.87 -25.51
C ASN A 840 47.70 1.62 -25.32
N LYS A 841 47.19 1.38 -24.10
CA LYS A 841 46.35 0.22 -23.75
C LYS A 841 44.90 0.58 -23.45
N THR A 842 44.59 1.88 -23.41
CA THR A 842 43.27 2.44 -23.06
C THR A 842 42.12 2.00 -23.98
N GLY A 843 42.41 1.68 -25.24
CA GLY A 843 41.44 1.18 -26.22
C GLY A 843 41.19 -0.34 -26.19
N THR A 844 41.97 -1.11 -25.43
CA THR A 844 41.85 -2.58 -25.37
C THR A 844 40.93 -3.03 -24.24
N GLY A 845 40.45 -4.28 -24.24
CA GLY A 845 39.64 -4.85 -23.14
C GLY A 845 38.12 -4.79 -23.31
N ASP A 846 37.39 -5.06 -22.21
CA ASP A 846 35.95 -5.33 -22.23
C ASP A 846 35.16 -4.10 -22.72
N PRO A 847 34.44 -4.19 -23.86
CA PRO A 847 33.69 -3.08 -24.42
C PRO A 847 32.54 -2.58 -23.52
N LYS A 848 32.09 -3.38 -22.55
CA LYS A 848 31.04 -3.01 -21.60
C LYS A 848 31.55 -2.29 -20.35
N CYS A 849 32.87 -2.14 -20.20
CA CYS A 849 33.46 -1.43 -19.07
C CYS A 849 33.28 0.09 -19.22
N PRO A 850 32.73 0.81 -18.21
CA PRO A 850 32.58 2.26 -18.28
C PRO A 850 33.91 3.00 -18.50
N THR A 851 34.98 2.58 -17.81
CA THR A 851 36.32 3.21 -17.83
C THR A 851 37.15 2.94 -19.08
N LYS A 852 36.60 2.22 -20.07
CA LYS A 852 37.27 2.00 -21.34
C LYS A 852 37.16 3.26 -22.21
N TYR A 853 38.29 3.80 -22.67
CA TYR A 853 38.29 4.90 -23.61
C TYR A 853 37.70 4.45 -24.95
N ARG A 854 36.86 5.31 -25.53
CA ARG A 854 36.21 5.09 -26.82
C ARG A 854 36.68 6.18 -27.77
N SER A 855 37.25 5.78 -28.89
CA SER A 855 37.61 6.71 -29.98
C SER A 855 36.35 7.15 -30.74
N GLU A 856 36.45 8.23 -31.52
CA GLU A 856 35.39 8.65 -32.48
C GLU A 856 34.92 7.49 -33.38
N TYR A 857 35.85 6.61 -33.76
CA TYR A 857 35.55 5.41 -34.55
C TYR A 857 34.87 4.29 -33.74
N THR A 858 35.06 4.24 -32.42
CA THR A 858 34.42 3.27 -31.52
C THR A 858 32.90 3.47 -31.43
N MET A 859 32.39 4.65 -31.79
CA MET A 859 30.95 4.95 -31.84
C MET A 859 30.16 4.03 -32.77
N VAL A 860 30.75 3.66 -33.89
CA VAL A 860 30.11 2.78 -34.87
C VAL A 860 30.10 1.32 -34.38
N LYS A 861 31.06 0.95 -33.51
CA LYS A 861 31.17 -0.37 -32.86
C LYS A 861 30.09 -0.69 -31.84
N LEU A 862 29.33 0.31 -31.41
CA LEU A 862 28.22 0.14 -30.47
C LEU A 862 26.93 -0.34 -31.15
N ASP A 863 27.01 -0.79 -32.41
CA ASP A 863 25.95 -1.32 -33.26
C ASP A 863 24.88 -2.11 -32.49
N LYS A 864 25.21 -3.06 -31.60
CA LYS A 864 24.14 -3.80 -30.89
C LYS A 864 23.38 -2.98 -29.84
N SER A 865 23.99 -2.02 -29.15
CA SER A 865 23.33 -1.23 -28.11
C SER A 865 22.70 0.03 -28.70
N ILE A 866 23.42 0.75 -29.56
CA ILE A 866 22.90 1.94 -30.25
C ILE A 866 21.84 1.52 -31.27
N ALA A 867 22.04 0.49 -32.10
CA ALA A 867 20.97 0.07 -33.02
C ALA A 867 19.75 -0.47 -32.27
N THR A 868 19.92 -1.10 -31.09
CA THR A 868 18.77 -1.48 -30.25
C THR A 868 18.03 -0.26 -29.70
N ILE A 869 18.74 0.75 -29.17
CA ILE A 869 18.15 2.01 -28.71
C ILE A 869 17.46 2.74 -29.87
N MET A 870 18.09 2.82 -31.04
CA MET A 870 17.51 3.46 -32.22
C MET A 870 16.32 2.70 -32.79
N ASN A 871 16.31 1.36 -32.72
CA ASN A 871 15.18 0.53 -33.13
C ASN A 871 14.00 0.66 -32.14
N ILE A 872 14.27 0.84 -30.85
CA ILE A 872 13.25 1.17 -29.84
C ILE A 872 12.64 2.56 -30.11
N ILE A 873 13.48 3.57 -30.35
CA ILE A 873 13.05 4.93 -30.70
C ILE A 873 12.22 4.93 -32.01
N GLU A 874 12.63 4.14 -33.01
CA GLU A 874 11.92 4.03 -34.30
C GLU A 874 10.61 3.24 -34.23
N LYS A 875 10.51 2.22 -33.37
CA LYS A 875 9.34 1.33 -33.29
C LYS A 875 8.26 1.85 -32.34
N GLU A 876 8.66 2.43 -31.21
CA GLU A 876 7.75 2.73 -30.11
C GLU A 876 7.46 4.24 -29.98
N GLY A 877 8.20 5.11 -30.67
CA GLY A 877 7.98 6.57 -30.63
C GLY A 877 8.23 7.23 -29.27
N ILE A 878 8.83 6.49 -28.33
CA ILE A 878 9.10 6.91 -26.96
C ILE A 878 10.56 7.35 -26.84
N THR A 879 10.78 8.53 -26.29
CA THR A 879 12.08 8.99 -25.78
C THR A 879 12.38 8.18 -24.51
N PRO A 880 13.41 7.31 -24.48
CA PRO A 880 13.70 6.54 -23.28
C PRO A 880 14.29 7.48 -22.22
N ILE A 881 13.45 7.94 -21.30
CA ILE A 881 13.87 8.58 -20.05
C ILE A 881 14.32 7.43 -19.12
N LEU A 882 15.57 7.51 -18.66
CA LEU A 882 16.32 6.53 -17.86
C LEU A 882 16.64 5.23 -18.61
N ILE A 883 17.61 5.28 -19.53
CA ILE A 883 18.22 4.07 -20.09
C ILE A 883 19.03 3.43 -18.96
N TYR A 884 18.48 2.39 -18.33
CA TYR A 884 19.28 1.41 -17.61
C TYR A 884 20.36 0.91 -18.58
N THR A 885 21.59 1.32 -18.33
CA THR A 885 22.70 0.90 -19.15
C THR A 885 23.24 -0.39 -18.56
N GLY A 886 23.18 -1.49 -19.33
CA GLY A 886 23.76 -2.77 -18.91
C GLY A 886 25.30 -2.77 -18.81
N TRP A 887 25.92 -1.61 -18.54
CA TRP A 887 27.35 -1.43 -18.35
C TRP A 887 27.81 -2.14 -17.09
N LYS A 888 29.00 -2.74 -17.15
CA LYS A 888 29.59 -3.45 -16.02
C LYS A 888 31.09 -3.26 -16.02
N PHE A 889 31.66 -2.99 -14.85
CA PHE A 889 33.12 -2.94 -14.71
C PHE A 889 33.72 -4.32 -15.00
N CYS A 890 34.79 -4.34 -15.79
CA CYS A 890 35.40 -5.58 -16.23
C CYS A 890 36.02 -6.34 -15.03
N LYS A 891 35.90 -7.67 -15.05
CA LYS A 891 36.51 -8.58 -14.05
C LYS A 891 37.76 -9.30 -14.56
N THR A 892 38.10 -9.14 -15.85
CA THR A 892 39.25 -9.78 -16.49
C THR A 892 40.12 -8.76 -17.23
N LYS A 893 41.38 -9.11 -17.49
CA LYS A 893 42.46 -8.23 -17.99
C LYS A 893 42.83 -7.09 -17.04
N ASP A 894 42.05 -6.00 -17.04
CA ASP A 894 42.34 -4.82 -16.22
C ASP A 894 41.61 -4.78 -14.89
N ASN A 895 40.60 -5.65 -14.75
CA ASN A 895 39.85 -5.92 -13.52
C ASN A 895 39.44 -4.64 -12.79
N CYS A 896 38.81 -3.71 -13.50
CA CYS A 896 38.33 -2.44 -12.96
C CYS A 896 37.38 -2.65 -11.77
N TRP A 897 36.58 -3.72 -11.79
CA TRP A 897 35.71 -4.11 -10.68
C TRP A 897 36.47 -4.22 -9.35
N LYS A 898 37.62 -4.92 -9.35
CA LYS A 898 38.44 -5.12 -8.15
C LYS A 898 39.09 -3.83 -7.63
N LYS A 899 39.14 -2.77 -8.44
CA LYS A 899 39.79 -1.50 -8.09
C LYS A 899 38.85 -0.49 -7.45
N ILE A 900 37.54 -0.73 -7.49
CA ILE A 900 36.55 0.16 -6.87
C ILE A 900 36.83 0.23 -5.37
N ASP A 901 37.06 1.44 -4.87
CA ASP A 901 37.25 1.75 -3.45
C ASP A 901 36.36 2.92 -3.08
N VAL A 902 35.41 2.67 -2.18
CA VAL A 902 34.51 3.68 -1.61
C VAL A 902 34.79 3.90 -0.14
N ASN A 903 35.79 3.22 0.42
CA ASN A 903 36.14 3.34 1.82
C ASN A 903 37.05 4.56 2.03
N ASP A 904 36.49 5.56 2.70
CA ASP A 904 37.12 6.84 3.00
C ASP A 904 38.03 6.83 4.23
N ARG A 905 38.23 5.69 4.90
CA ARG A 905 39.18 5.55 6.02
C ARG A 905 40.63 5.51 5.57
#